data_AF-A0A7X0C7S3-F1
#
_entry.id   AF-A0A7X0C7S3-F1
#
_cell.length_a   1.000
_cell.length_b   1.000
_cell.length_c   1.000
_cell.angle_alpha   90.00
_cell.angle_beta   90.00
_cell.angle_gamma   90.00
#
_symmetry.space_group_name_H-M   'P 1'
#
loop_
_entity.id
_entity.type
_entity.pdbx_description
1 polymer ?
#
loop_
_entity_poly.entity_id
_entity_poly.type
_entity_poly.pdbx_seq_one_letter_code
_entity_poly.pdbx_strand_id
1 'polypeptide(L)'
;MAQESTGLRPTTGRSSPGEPSSRARPTDDHPSAPAPPDATAGTAAPAPSGATPAAATPATARDSATPAHPTDQVDDTDAHGLVAGARQDTAGPEEAAERGRRPASREPGHDQAGEGVHDASGGAGRTRPVKGRGGAPESRRMTLARAAAAMAGGALLFLAFPPTDWWACAPLGIGLVVAALHGTRPRRAAWLGYLAAVVFLLPALAWVRTIGDDVWVMLVGVSSVFYAVMAALAAPVFRLKWWPVWFGGLWVAMEWARGLVPVGGFPWARVAFSQGESLFTRYAALGGAPLVSFVVALCGALLAYAALTRRGSPRRAPHGTERATGPRAAGTGPQATGAGLRVAGTGPQATGTGPGSRRWAPAGAVGLALAVPLLSLAVPRPGDEGRTVNIGIVQGNVPGEGMYVLGDEPAVVLKNHANETKRLAQAVREGRLPRPDLVVLPENSTDIDPYRDPYARQVIDDSVKDVGVPTLVGAVVAIGDEHRATRSLVWDPATGPGAYYDKQHLVPFGEYTPFKEIVLALWERANLVGRQSVAGTRPGDLRMGPVTVGAVNCYEVAYDGTVRGTVRTGATPIVVQTNNASYALSNLPPQQLAMSKLRAVEHNRAVVTAATTGISAYVTPDGKVSWRTRERVADMTVVTVPVRTQATIATRVGALPEWALALMGVAAAGVAMWGARRRGDRMGRD
;
A
#
# COMPACT_ATOMS: atom_id res chain seq x y z
N MET A 1 -32.55 -52.63 -14.13
CA MET A 1 -31.73 -53.79 -14.54
C MET A 1 -30.67 -53.98 -13.47
N ALA A 2 -30.78 -55.06 -12.70
CA ALA A 2 -29.92 -56.25 -12.83
C ALA A 2 -28.54 -55.98 -12.19
N GLN A 3 -28.40 -56.13 -10.87
CA GLN A 3 -28.24 -57.40 -10.12
C GLN A 3 -26.94 -58.14 -10.45
N GLU A 4 -26.12 -58.34 -9.42
CA GLU A 4 -25.66 -59.68 -9.06
C GLU A 4 -25.52 -59.79 -7.54
N SER A 5 -25.48 -61.01 -6.99
CA SER A 5 -25.64 -61.23 -5.55
C SER A 5 -24.97 -62.51 -5.04
N THR A 6 -24.88 -62.62 -3.70
CA THR A 6 -24.31 -63.70 -2.88
C THR A 6 -22.79 -63.67 -2.65
N GLY A 7 -22.25 -64.03 -1.48
CA GLY A 7 -22.92 -64.22 -0.17
C GLY A 7 -22.42 -65.43 0.61
N LEU A 8 -21.82 -65.21 1.79
CA LEU A 8 -21.46 -66.26 2.75
C LEU A 8 -21.36 -65.73 4.20
N ARG A 9 -21.79 -66.57 5.14
CA ARG A 9 -21.69 -66.52 6.61
C ARG A 9 -21.23 -67.94 7.06
N PRO A 10 -20.91 -68.24 8.35
CA PRO A 10 -21.14 -67.50 9.60
C PRO A 10 -19.82 -67.23 10.38
N THR A 11 -19.80 -66.81 11.65
CA THR A 11 -20.09 -67.61 12.87
C THR A 11 -20.76 -66.79 13.99
N THR A 12 -21.19 -67.45 15.07
CA THR A 12 -22.04 -66.92 16.14
C THR A 12 -21.34 -66.86 17.51
N GLY A 13 -21.69 -65.88 18.35
CA GLY A 13 -21.28 -65.81 19.76
C GLY A 13 -22.21 -64.92 20.60
N ARG A 14 -22.82 -65.50 21.64
CA ARG A 14 -23.54 -64.79 22.74
C ARG A 14 -22.54 -64.60 23.91
N SER A 15 -22.77 -63.85 25.00
CA SER A 15 -23.92 -63.07 25.52
C SER A 15 -23.43 -62.04 26.57
N SER A 16 -24.27 -61.03 26.86
CA SER A 16 -24.17 -60.10 28.01
C SER A 16 -24.64 -60.74 29.34
N PRO A 17 -24.79 -60.01 30.48
CA PRO A 17 -24.17 -58.76 30.97
C PRO A 17 -23.59 -58.90 32.41
N GLY A 18 -23.13 -57.80 33.05
CA GLY A 18 -22.78 -57.83 34.50
C GLY A 18 -22.37 -56.50 35.15
N GLU A 19 -23.28 -55.89 35.90
CA GLU A 19 -23.02 -55.05 37.11
C GLU A 19 -23.26 -55.94 38.37
N PRO A 20 -22.89 -55.60 39.63
CA PRO A 20 -22.99 -54.24 40.23
C PRO A 20 -22.03 -53.87 41.41
N SER A 21 -22.26 -52.68 42.01
CA SER A 21 -22.29 -52.44 43.48
C SER A 21 -21.02 -52.22 44.35
N SER A 22 -20.76 -50.93 44.66
CA SER A 22 -20.73 -50.34 46.04
C SER A 22 -19.43 -50.03 46.84
N ARG A 23 -19.53 -48.89 47.58
CA ARG A 23 -18.84 -48.47 48.84
C ARG A 23 -17.32 -48.13 48.83
N ALA A 24 -16.77 -47.37 49.80
CA ALA A 24 -17.19 -46.10 50.45
C ALA A 24 -16.14 -45.54 51.45
N ARG A 25 -15.62 -44.31 51.23
CA ARG A 25 -14.92 -43.43 52.21
C ARG A 25 -13.58 -44.00 52.81
N PRO A 26 -12.89 -43.32 53.77
CA PRO A 26 -12.10 -42.10 53.51
C PRO A 26 -10.70 -42.09 54.18
N THR A 27 -9.84 -41.14 53.81
CA THR A 27 -8.71 -40.66 54.64
C THR A 27 -8.45 -39.18 54.36
N ASP A 28 -8.39 -38.36 55.41
CA ASP A 28 -7.82 -37.01 55.35
C ASP A 28 -6.28 -37.07 55.42
N ASP A 29 -5.59 -36.06 54.88
CA ASP A 29 -4.40 -35.50 55.55
C ASP A 29 -4.04 -34.11 54.97
N HIS A 30 -3.62 -33.20 55.84
CA HIS A 30 -3.16 -31.84 55.51
C HIS A 30 -1.67 -31.72 55.87
N PRO A 31 -0.88 -30.91 55.13
CA PRO A 31 -0.45 -29.66 55.79
C PRO A 31 -0.23 -28.44 54.88
N SER A 32 -0.43 -27.27 55.50
CA SER A 32 0.33 -26.00 55.34
C SER A 32 0.56 -25.36 53.96
N ALA A 33 0.10 -24.11 53.83
CA ALA A 33 0.51 -23.17 52.79
C ALA A 33 1.70 -22.29 53.25
N PRO A 34 2.33 -21.54 52.32
CA PRO A 34 2.96 -20.26 52.60
C PRO A 34 2.11 -19.08 52.06
N ALA A 35 2.12 -17.95 52.77
CA ALA A 35 1.43 -16.71 52.40
C ALA A 35 2.26 -15.83 51.42
N PRO A 36 1.63 -14.90 50.68
CA PRO A 36 2.36 -13.89 49.89
C PRO A 36 2.97 -12.80 50.80
N PRO A 37 4.06 -12.12 50.37
CA PRO A 37 4.59 -10.94 51.04
C PRO A 37 3.71 -9.70 50.77
N ASP A 38 3.61 -8.83 51.78
CA ASP A 38 2.63 -7.74 51.85
C ASP A 38 3.16 -6.37 51.33
N ALA A 39 2.29 -5.36 51.28
CA ALA A 39 2.50 -4.09 50.57
C ALA A 39 2.87 -2.88 51.46
N THR A 40 3.52 -1.89 50.84
CA THR A 40 3.57 -0.48 51.30
C THR A 40 3.71 0.45 50.09
N ALA A 41 3.17 1.68 50.04
CA ALA A 41 2.01 2.34 50.67
C ALA A 41 1.83 3.69 49.94
N GLY A 42 0.61 4.14 49.61
CA GLY A 42 0.46 5.39 48.85
C GLY A 42 -0.97 5.79 48.46
N THR A 43 -1.62 6.54 49.35
CA THR A 43 -2.79 7.43 49.18
C THR A 43 -2.97 8.12 47.81
N ALA A 44 -4.18 8.47 47.35
CA ALA A 44 -5.53 8.33 47.93
C ALA A 44 -6.63 8.49 46.86
N ALA A 45 -7.89 8.16 47.21
CA ALA A 45 -9.10 8.51 46.46
C ALA A 45 -10.25 8.90 47.43
N PRO A 46 -11.14 9.85 47.08
CA PRO A 46 -12.35 10.15 47.84
C PRO A 46 -13.56 9.33 47.35
N ALA A 47 -14.43 8.94 48.29
CA ALA A 47 -15.70 8.25 48.06
C ALA A 47 -16.89 9.25 48.12
N PRO A 48 -18.12 8.88 47.72
CA PRO A 48 -19.20 9.84 47.45
C PRO A 48 -20.05 10.22 48.67
N SER A 49 -20.75 11.35 48.58
CA SER A 49 -21.84 11.76 49.47
C SER A 49 -23.13 11.96 48.67
N GLY A 50 -24.22 11.30 49.07
CA GLY A 50 -25.53 11.45 48.42
C GLY A 50 -26.48 12.39 49.17
N ALA A 51 -27.40 13.04 48.45
CA ALA A 51 -28.54 13.76 49.02
C ALA A 51 -29.71 13.83 48.01
N THR A 52 -30.94 13.68 48.50
CA THR A 52 -32.23 13.88 47.81
C THR A 52 -33.33 13.79 48.89
N PRO A 53 -34.58 14.26 48.66
CA PRO A 53 -35.11 15.04 47.55
C PRO A 53 -35.78 16.37 47.98
N ALA A 54 -36.20 17.19 47.01
CA ALA A 54 -37.22 18.22 47.16
C ALA A 54 -38.04 18.33 45.86
N ALA A 55 -39.33 18.70 45.93
CA ALA A 55 -40.27 18.61 44.81
C ALA A 55 -40.80 19.98 44.36
N ALA A 56 -41.04 20.14 43.06
CA ALA A 56 -41.85 21.22 42.49
C ALA A 56 -42.42 20.84 41.11
N THR A 57 -43.72 21.07 40.90
CA THR A 57 -44.45 21.03 39.61
C THR A 57 -45.85 21.63 39.86
N PRO A 58 -46.61 22.10 38.84
CA PRO A 58 -46.25 22.36 37.44
C PRO A 58 -46.58 23.83 37.01
N ALA A 59 -46.37 24.15 35.72
CA ALA A 59 -46.96 25.32 35.04
C ALA A 59 -47.37 24.94 33.60
N THR A 60 -48.36 25.62 33.02
CA THR A 60 -49.16 25.09 31.89
C THR A 60 -49.23 25.95 30.62
N ALA A 61 -49.04 25.30 29.47
CA ALA A 61 -49.22 25.74 28.07
C ALA A 61 -49.28 24.45 27.20
N ARG A 62 -50.05 24.21 26.12
CA ARG A 62 -51.05 24.97 25.30
C ARG A 62 -50.55 26.18 24.51
N ASP A 63 -50.98 26.41 23.26
CA ASP A 63 -51.92 25.69 22.36
C ASP A 63 -51.18 25.12 21.12
N SER A 64 -51.62 24.10 20.39
CA SER A 64 -52.88 23.81 19.66
C SER A 64 -53.09 24.67 18.38
N ALA A 65 -52.77 24.11 17.20
CA ALA A 65 -53.57 24.23 15.95
C ALA A 65 -52.81 23.70 14.70
N THR A 66 -53.39 22.69 14.04
CA THR A 66 -53.30 22.48 12.59
C THR A 66 -54.72 22.66 12.04
N PRO A 67 -54.92 23.19 10.83
CA PRO A 67 -55.75 22.42 9.90
C PRO A 67 -55.41 22.54 8.40
N ALA A 68 -55.65 21.43 7.71
CA ALA A 68 -56.25 21.30 6.37
C ALA A 68 -55.53 21.80 5.09
N HIS A 69 -55.49 20.90 4.10
CA HIS A 69 -55.51 21.20 2.66
C HIS A 69 -56.85 21.86 2.26
N PRO A 70 -56.89 22.46 1.05
CA PRO A 70 -57.65 21.80 -0.02
C PRO A 70 -56.83 21.52 -1.28
N THR A 71 -57.48 20.85 -2.24
CA THR A 71 -57.01 20.50 -3.59
C THR A 71 -57.46 21.53 -4.63
N ASP A 72 -56.76 21.62 -5.76
CA ASP A 72 -57.42 21.57 -7.08
C ASP A 72 -56.44 21.20 -8.22
N GLN A 73 -56.98 20.94 -9.41
CA GLN A 73 -56.28 20.51 -10.64
C GLN A 73 -56.35 21.59 -11.76
N VAL A 74 -55.77 21.29 -12.93
CA VAL A 74 -56.01 21.97 -14.24
C VAL A 74 -55.26 23.33 -14.37
N ASP A 75 -54.61 23.73 -15.49
CA ASP A 75 -54.50 23.16 -16.85
C ASP A 75 -53.09 23.31 -17.51
N ASP A 76 -53.04 22.98 -18.80
CA ASP A 76 -51.94 22.84 -19.76
C ASP A 76 -51.24 24.13 -20.31
N THR A 77 -50.24 23.90 -21.19
CA THR A 77 -49.72 24.78 -22.28
C THR A 77 -48.77 26.00 -22.08
N ASP A 78 -47.53 25.80 -22.55
CA ASP A 78 -46.80 26.54 -23.62
C ASP A 78 -46.26 28.00 -23.53
N ALA A 79 -45.21 28.16 -24.35
CA ALA A 79 -44.78 29.34 -25.12
C ALA A 79 -43.73 30.35 -24.57
N HIS A 80 -42.81 30.69 -25.49
CA HIS A 80 -41.71 31.65 -25.42
C HIS A 80 -42.14 33.12 -25.20
N GLY A 81 -41.26 33.94 -24.60
CA GLY A 81 -41.39 35.40 -24.63
C GLY A 81 -40.14 36.17 -24.17
N LEU A 82 -39.54 36.96 -25.08
CA LEU A 82 -38.57 38.03 -24.78
C LEU A 82 -39.32 39.37 -24.60
N VAL A 83 -38.76 40.30 -23.83
CA VAL A 83 -38.55 41.74 -24.20
C VAL A 83 -37.93 42.53 -23.02
N ALA A 84 -37.24 43.63 -23.32
CA ALA A 84 -36.68 44.59 -22.36
C ALA A 84 -36.95 46.05 -22.82
N GLY A 85 -36.83 47.06 -21.93
CA GLY A 85 -36.92 48.47 -22.34
C GLY A 85 -36.86 49.52 -21.20
N ALA A 86 -36.57 50.79 -21.59
CA ALA A 86 -36.47 52.02 -20.76
C ALA A 86 -35.37 52.02 -19.66
N ARG A 87 -34.24 52.75 -19.69
CA ARG A 87 -33.68 53.89 -20.48
C ARG A 87 -34.09 55.34 -20.12
N GLN A 88 -33.11 56.23 -20.35
CA GLN A 88 -33.08 57.71 -20.30
C GLN A 88 -32.90 58.37 -18.91
N ASP A 89 -32.19 59.50 -18.71
CA ASP A 89 -31.02 60.20 -19.33
C ASP A 89 -30.56 61.29 -18.28
N THR A 90 -29.56 62.19 -18.37
CA THR A 90 -28.67 62.76 -19.44
C THR A 90 -27.40 63.42 -18.82
N ALA A 91 -26.37 63.68 -19.64
CA ALA A 91 -25.36 64.77 -19.55
C ALA A 91 -24.23 64.80 -18.46
N GLY A 92 -23.09 65.41 -18.83
CA GLY A 92 -21.86 65.66 -18.03
C GLY A 92 -21.46 67.15 -18.03
N PRO A 93 -20.15 67.57 -18.08
CA PRO A 93 -19.01 66.87 -18.70
C PRO A 93 -17.61 67.01 -18.00
N GLU A 94 -16.53 66.71 -18.77
CA GLU A 94 -15.07 66.80 -18.48
C GLU A 94 -14.50 65.87 -17.37
N GLU A 95 -13.18 65.59 -17.22
CA GLU A 95 -11.92 66.00 -17.93
C GLU A 95 -10.85 64.84 -17.89
N ALA A 96 -9.69 65.03 -18.52
CA ALA A 96 -8.36 64.36 -18.48
C ALA A 96 -8.23 62.91 -17.92
N ALA A 97 -7.77 61.88 -18.65
CA ALA A 97 -6.56 61.69 -19.47
C ALA A 97 -5.26 61.40 -18.66
N GLU A 98 -4.38 60.45 -19.02
CA GLU A 98 -4.39 59.48 -20.13
C GLU A 98 -3.60 58.16 -19.88
N ARG A 99 -3.35 57.38 -20.95
CA ARG A 99 -2.66 56.06 -21.02
C ARG A 99 -1.22 56.29 -21.55
N GLY A 100 -0.25 55.38 -21.63
CA GLY A 100 -0.12 53.95 -21.27
C GLY A 100 0.72 53.17 -22.33
N ARG A 101 1.24 51.98 -21.96
CA ARG A 101 1.92 50.94 -22.82
C ARG A 101 3.45 51.01 -23.06
N ARG A 102 3.98 49.82 -23.42
CA ARG A 102 5.33 49.44 -23.92
C ARG A 102 5.28 49.34 -25.50
N PRO A 103 6.28 48.81 -26.29
CA PRO A 103 7.59 48.21 -25.95
C PRO A 103 8.81 48.43 -26.90
N ALA A 104 10.00 48.12 -26.36
CA ALA A 104 11.16 47.40 -26.95
C ALA A 104 11.75 47.66 -28.37
N SER A 105 13.09 47.71 -28.38
CA SER A 105 14.06 47.19 -29.37
C SER A 105 14.43 48.00 -30.63
N ARG A 106 15.68 48.53 -30.66
CA ARG A 106 16.78 48.09 -31.56
C ARG A 106 18.09 48.86 -31.32
N GLU A 107 19.23 48.16 -31.42
CA GLU A 107 20.59 48.66 -31.68
C GLU A 107 20.89 48.57 -33.21
N PRO A 108 22.05 49.00 -33.77
CA PRO A 108 23.28 49.54 -33.14
C PRO A 108 23.82 50.85 -33.78
N GLY A 109 24.93 51.40 -33.23
CA GLY A 109 25.73 52.43 -33.92
C GLY A 109 26.92 53.03 -33.15
N HIS A 110 28.11 52.86 -33.72
CA HIS A 110 29.36 53.66 -33.70
C HIS A 110 29.28 55.15 -33.25
N ASP A 111 30.36 55.84 -32.79
CA ASP A 111 31.80 55.49 -32.70
C ASP A 111 32.59 56.46 -31.77
N GLN A 112 33.80 56.05 -31.33
CA GLN A 112 35.01 56.87 -31.05
C GLN A 112 34.94 58.05 -30.01
N ALA A 113 36.04 58.60 -29.45
CA ALA A 113 37.37 58.09 -29.07
C ALA A 113 38.12 59.12 -28.18
N GLY A 114 39.08 58.68 -27.34
CA GLY A 114 40.03 59.54 -26.59
C GLY A 114 39.46 60.22 -25.33
N GLU A 115 40.25 60.63 -24.32
CA GLU A 115 41.67 60.43 -23.98
C GLU A 115 41.83 60.37 -22.44
N GLY A 116 43.00 59.97 -21.89
CA GLY A 116 43.26 60.06 -20.43
C GLY A 116 44.29 59.07 -19.87
N VAL A 117 45.56 59.48 -19.82
CA VAL A 117 46.72 58.70 -19.32
C VAL A 117 46.80 58.70 -17.79
N HIS A 118 47.24 57.60 -17.15
CA HIS A 118 48.40 57.58 -16.20
C HIS A 118 48.77 56.19 -15.61
N ASP A 119 50.09 55.93 -15.66
CA ASP A 119 51.01 55.14 -14.82
C ASP A 119 50.74 53.74 -14.22
N ALA A 120 51.57 52.81 -14.73
CA ALA A 120 52.65 52.08 -14.03
C ALA A 120 52.42 50.97 -12.97
N SER A 121 53.04 49.82 -13.30
CA SER A 121 53.68 48.83 -12.40
C SER A 121 52.80 47.82 -11.62
N GLY A 122 53.42 46.70 -11.21
CA GLY A 122 52.79 45.64 -10.40
C GLY A 122 52.67 44.28 -11.09
N GLY A 123 53.76 43.52 -11.16
CA GLY A 123 53.76 42.18 -11.76
C GLY A 123 53.18 41.09 -10.86
N ALA A 124 52.12 40.41 -11.31
CA ALA A 124 51.63 39.17 -10.69
C ALA A 124 51.01 38.23 -11.73
N GLY A 125 51.68 37.10 -12.00
CA GLY A 125 51.20 36.08 -12.93
C GLY A 125 49.98 35.32 -12.40
N ARG A 126 48.78 35.88 -12.54
CA ARG A 126 47.52 35.21 -12.15
C ARG A 126 47.26 34.00 -13.04
N THR A 127 47.77 32.84 -12.63
CA THR A 127 47.38 31.53 -13.15
C THR A 127 45.87 31.41 -13.12
N ARG A 128 45.22 31.43 -14.29
CA ARG A 128 43.76 31.22 -14.39
C ARG A 128 43.44 29.85 -13.78
N PRO A 129 42.51 29.75 -12.81
CA PRO A 129 42.14 28.45 -12.26
C PRO A 129 41.60 27.58 -13.39
N VAL A 130 42.27 26.46 -13.65
CA VAL A 130 41.84 25.50 -14.67
C VAL A 130 40.48 24.96 -14.22
N LYS A 131 39.40 25.43 -14.86
CA LYS A 131 38.05 24.88 -14.64
C LYS A 131 38.12 23.38 -14.93
N GLY A 132 38.12 22.58 -13.86
CA GLY A 132 38.31 21.14 -13.94
C GLY A 132 37.37 20.52 -14.96
N ARG A 133 37.88 19.57 -15.76
CA ARG A 133 37.26 19.04 -16.99
C ARG A 133 35.82 18.53 -16.74
N GLY A 134 34.86 19.45 -16.84
CA GLY A 134 33.43 19.15 -16.76
C GLY A 134 33.05 18.31 -17.97
N GLY A 135 32.99 16.99 -17.78
CA GLY A 135 32.71 16.03 -18.84
C GLY A 135 31.51 16.46 -19.69
N ALA A 136 31.72 16.42 -21.02
CA ALA A 136 30.91 17.08 -22.04
C ALA A 136 29.39 16.85 -21.84
N PRO A 137 28.55 17.86 -22.16
CA PRO A 137 27.11 17.77 -21.93
C PRO A 137 26.50 16.55 -22.66
N GLU A 138 25.86 15.67 -21.90
CA GLU A 138 25.15 14.49 -22.42
C GLU A 138 24.11 14.93 -23.46
N SER A 139 24.13 14.30 -24.64
CA SER A 139 23.39 14.78 -25.81
C SER A 139 21.87 14.87 -25.55
N ARG A 140 21.20 15.82 -26.22
CA ARG A 140 19.73 15.98 -26.14
C ARG A 140 18.99 14.67 -26.46
N ARG A 141 19.47 13.92 -27.47
CA ARG A 141 18.95 12.58 -27.82
C ARG A 141 19.05 11.58 -26.66
N MET A 142 20.20 11.51 -25.98
CA MET A 142 20.37 10.59 -24.83
C MET A 142 19.51 11.02 -23.63
N THR A 143 19.40 12.33 -23.37
CA THR A 143 18.54 12.86 -22.30
C THR A 143 17.06 12.52 -22.54
N LEU A 144 16.58 12.68 -23.78
CA LEU A 144 15.22 12.29 -24.18
C LEU A 144 15.02 10.76 -24.09
N ALA A 145 15.99 9.95 -24.52
CA ALA A 145 15.91 8.49 -24.42
C ALA A 145 15.81 7.99 -22.96
N ARG A 146 16.52 8.64 -22.02
CA ARG A 146 16.38 8.37 -20.58
C ARG A 146 15.00 8.76 -20.04
N ALA A 147 14.49 9.93 -20.44
CA ALA A 147 13.15 10.37 -20.04
C ALA A 147 12.07 9.40 -20.56
N ALA A 148 12.14 8.98 -21.82
CA ALA A 148 11.25 7.98 -22.40
C ALA A 148 11.32 6.63 -21.67
N ALA A 149 12.52 6.15 -21.33
CA ALA A 149 12.69 4.93 -20.54
C ALA A 149 12.14 5.05 -19.11
N ALA A 150 12.28 6.22 -18.46
CA ALA A 150 11.71 6.48 -17.14
C ALA A 150 10.16 6.50 -17.18
N MET A 151 9.56 7.18 -18.17
CA MET A 151 8.10 7.21 -18.35
C MET A 151 7.53 5.83 -18.70
N ALA A 152 8.17 5.09 -19.62
CA ALA A 152 7.78 3.71 -19.95
C ALA A 152 7.93 2.77 -18.75
N GLY A 153 8.95 2.99 -17.90
CA GLY A 153 9.12 2.27 -16.64
C GLY A 153 7.99 2.53 -15.63
N GLY A 154 7.56 3.79 -15.50
CA GLY A 154 6.40 4.18 -14.70
C GLY A 154 5.07 3.62 -15.22
N ALA A 155 4.88 3.62 -16.54
CA ALA A 155 3.69 3.04 -17.17
C ALA A 155 3.62 1.51 -16.99
N LEU A 156 4.73 0.79 -17.14
CA LEU A 156 4.79 -0.65 -16.83
C LEU A 156 4.59 -0.93 -15.33
N LEU A 157 5.06 -0.05 -14.43
CA LEU A 157 4.73 -0.15 -13.01
C LEU A 157 3.23 -0.02 -12.77
N PHE A 158 2.53 0.91 -13.44
CA PHE A 158 1.07 1.05 -13.32
C PHE A 158 0.32 -0.21 -13.81
N LEU A 159 0.67 -0.72 -14.99
CA LEU A 159 0.03 -1.91 -15.59
C LEU A 159 0.20 -3.20 -14.75
N ALA A 160 1.14 -3.21 -13.80
CA ALA A 160 1.29 -4.33 -12.88
C ALA A 160 0.22 -4.36 -11.77
N PHE A 161 -0.46 -3.25 -11.47
CA PHE A 161 -1.49 -3.19 -10.44
C PHE A 161 -2.90 -3.43 -11.02
N PRO A 162 -3.87 -3.83 -10.18
CA PRO A 162 -5.28 -3.80 -10.54
C PRO A 162 -5.72 -2.40 -11.03
N PRO A 163 -6.59 -2.31 -12.06
CA PRO A 163 -7.36 -3.42 -12.64
C PRO A 163 -6.62 -4.29 -13.68
N THR A 164 -5.41 -3.92 -14.11
CA THR A 164 -4.68 -4.66 -15.16
C THR A 164 -4.00 -5.92 -14.63
N ASP A 165 -3.45 -5.89 -13.41
CA ASP A 165 -2.86 -7.03 -12.66
C ASP A 165 -1.76 -7.80 -13.43
N TRP A 166 -1.08 -7.17 -14.40
CA TRP A 166 0.00 -7.78 -15.18
C TRP A 166 1.31 -7.76 -14.39
N TRP A 167 1.39 -8.56 -13.32
CA TRP A 167 2.49 -8.61 -12.34
C TRP A 167 3.91 -8.59 -12.93
N ALA A 168 4.11 -9.17 -14.12
CA ALA A 168 5.40 -9.22 -14.83
C ALA A 168 5.87 -7.86 -15.37
N CYS A 169 4.96 -6.88 -15.50
CA CYS A 169 5.31 -5.51 -15.87
C CYS A 169 6.06 -4.78 -14.75
N ALA A 170 5.91 -5.16 -13.48
CA ALA A 170 6.64 -4.53 -12.37
C ALA A 170 8.19 -4.70 -12.47
N PRO A 171 8.76 -5.91 -12.56
CA PRO A 171 10.23 -6.05 -12.72
C PRO A 171 10.73 -5.47 -14.04
N LEU A 172 9.95 -5.52 -15.13
CA LEU A 172 10.31 -4.89 -16.40
C LEU A 172 10.34 -3.37 -16.29
N GLY A 173 9.34 -2.76 -15.64
CA GLY A 173 9.24 -1.33 -15.39
C GLY A 173 10.39 -0.81 -14.54
N ILE A 174 10.70 -1.50 -13.43
CA ILE A 174 11.89 -1.21 -12.60
C ILE A 174 13.17 -1.33 -13.44
N GLY A 175 13.28 -2.33 -14.31
CA GLY A 175 14.41 -2.47 -15.23
C GLY A 175 14.60 -1.27 -16.17
N LEU A 176 13.52 -0.71 -16.71
CA LEU A 176 13.56 0.51 -17.52
C LEU A 176 13.92 1.76 -16.69
N VAL A 177 13.38 1.90 -15.48
CA VAL A 177 13.77 2.98 -14.55
C VAL A 177 15.27 2.89 -14.23
N VAL A 178 15.77 1.72 -13.84
CA VAL A 178 17.20 1.50 -13.56
C VAL A 178 18.05 1.84 -14.79
N ALA A 179 17.65 1.43 -15.99
CA ALA A 179 18.36 1.78 -17.23
C ALA A 179 18.35 3.29 -17.52
N ALA A 180 17.27 4.01 -17.22
CA ALA A 180 17.21 5.47 -17.32
C ALA A 180 18.16 6.16 -16.33
N LEU A 181 18.19 5.71 -15.08
CA LEU A 181 19.01 6.27 -14.00
C LEU A 181 20.51 5.97 -14.14
N HIS A 182 20.88 4.80 -14.67
CA HIS A 182 22.24 4.28 -14.62
C HIS A 182 23.27 5.20 -15.33
N GLY A 183 24.33 5.56 -14.61
CA GLY A 183 25.40 6.43 -15.08
C GLY A 183 25.10 7.94 -15.04
N THR A 184 23.93 8.37 -14.57
CA THR A 184 23.60 9.80 -14.44
C THR A 184 24.22 10.45 -13.18
N ARG A 185 24.17 11.79 -13.10
CA ARG A 185 24.49 12.55 -11.87
C ARG A 185 23.28 12.54 -10.93
N PRO A 186 23.44 12.53 -9.58
CA PRO A 186 22.32 12.42 -8.64
C PRO A 186 21.14 13.38 -8.88
N ARG A 187 21.39 14.65 -9.22
CA ARG A 187 20.32 15.62 -9.56
C ARG A 187 19.49 15.24 -10.80
N ARG A 188 20.11 14.58 -11.80
CA ARG A 188 19.40 14.05 -12.99
C ARG A 188 18.69 12.74 -12.67
N ALA A 189 19.28 11.90 -11.83
CA ALA A 189 18.64 10.69 -11.33
C ALA A 189 17.36 11.02 -10.55
N ALA A 190 17.41 12.02 -9.66
CA ALA A 190 16.26 12.51 -8.91
C ALA A 190 15.09 12.91 -9.83
N TRP A 191 15.37 13.73 -10.86
CA TRP A 191 14.35 14.16 -11.82
C TRP A 191 13.76 12.99 -12.63
N LEU A 192 14.59 12.04 -13.06
CA LEU A 192 14.12 10.83 -13.76
C LEU A 192 13.30 9.91 -12.86
N GLY A 193 13.67 9.77 -11.58
CA GLY A 193 12.92 9.02 -10.57
C GLY A 193 11.57 9.65 -10.27
N TYR A 194 11.53 10.98 -10.12
CA TYR A 194 10.30 11.76 -9.98
C TYR A 194 9.39 11.59 -11.21
N LEU A 195 9.93 11.70 -12.42
CA LEU A 195 9.18 11.53 -13.66
C LEU A 195 8.57 10.13 -13.80
N ALA A 196 9.34 9.08 -13.49
CA ALA A 196 8.82 7.71 -13.47
C ALA A 196 7.72 7.52 -12.41
N ALA A 197 7.89 8.11 -11.23
CA ALA A 197 6.92 8.04 -10.15
C ALA A 197 5.62 8.80 -10.47
N VAL A 198 5.68 9.98 -11.09
CA VAL A 198 4.48 10.72 -11.52
C VAL A 198 3.68 9.92 -12.56
N VAL A 199 4.35 9.33 -13.56
CA VAL A 199 3.66 8.50 -14.57
C VAL A 199 3.06 7.21 -13.99
N PHE A 200 3.67 6.66 -12.93
CA PHE A 200 3.11 5.52 -12.20
C PHE A 200 1.94 5.92 -11.28
N LEU A 201 2.14 6.94 -10.44
CA LEU A 201 1.26 7.27 -9.31
C LEU A 201 0.03 8.08 -9.71
N LEU A 202 0.09 8.92 -10.76
CA LEU A 202 -1.09 9.61 -11.28
C LEU A 202 -2.25 8.62 -11.55
N PRO A 203 -2.11 7.62 -12.45
CA PRO A 203 -3.19 6.67 -12.68
C PRO A 203 -3.38 5.69 -11.51
N ALA A 204 -2.32 5.26 -10.82
CA ALA A 204 -2.45 4.30 -9.71
C ALA A 204 -3.26 4.85 -8.52
N LEU A 205 -3.24 6.17 -8.29
CA LEU A 205 -3.96 6.85 -7.21
C LEU A 205 -5.18 7.64 -7.69
N ALA A 206 -5.66 7.43 -8.92
CA ALA A 206 -6.77 8.18 -9.51
C ALA A 206 -8.09 8.10 -8.71
N TRP A 207 -8.27 7.07 -7.88
CA TRP A 207 -9.39 6.96 -6.92
C TRP A 207 -9.44 8.09 -5.88
N VAL A 208 -8.31 8.77 -5.60
CA VAL A 208 -8.24 9.90 -4.65
C VAL A 208 -9.00 11.12 -5.17
N ARG A 209 -9.30 11.19 -6.47
CA ARG A 209 -10.08 12.27 -7.09
C ARG A 209 -11.51 12.40 -6.53
N THR A 210 -12.06 11.33 -5.95
CA THR A 210 -13.31 11.38 -5.14
C THR A 210 -13.22 12.39 -3.99
N ILE A 211 -12.05 12.49 -3.33
CA ILE A 211 -11.78 13.45 -2.25
C ILE A 211 -11.47 14.84 -2.84
N GLY A 212 -10.69 14.85 -3.92
CA GLY A 212 -10.42 16.03 -4.73
C GLY A 212 -9.19 15.89 -5.63
N ASP A 213 -9.25 16.50 -6.81
CA ASP A 213 -8.13 16.55 -7.77
C ASP A 213 -6.89 17.23 -7.18
N ASP A 214 -7.10 18.23 -6.34
CA ASP A 214 -6.10 18.95 -5.57
C ASP A 214 -5.37 18.04 -4.56
N VAL A 215 -6.12 17.21 -3.82
CA VAL A 215 -5.57 16.22 -2.87
C VAL A 215 -4.82 15.13 -3.63
N TRP A 216 -5.38 14.64 -4.75
CA TRP A 216 -4.75 13.64 -5.62
C TRP A 216 -3.41 14.13 -6.18
N VAL A 217 -3.36 15.31 -6.79
CA VAL A 217 -2.12 15.88 -7.36
C VAL A 217 -1.09 16.17 -6.29
N MET A 218 -1.50 16.70 -5.12
CA MET A 218 -0.61 16.90 -3.97
C MET A 218 0.00 15.58 -3.49
N LEU A 219 -0.83 14.56 -3.26
CA LEU A 219 -0.40 13.25 -2.76
C LEU A 219 0.55 12.54 -3.74
N VAL A 220 0.27 12.63 -5.05
CA VAL A 220 1.16 12.12 -6.10
C VAL A 220 2.50 12.88 -6.12
N GLY A 221 2.46 14.21 -5.99
CA GLY A 221 3.66 15.05 -5.93
C GLY A 221 4.56 14.71 -4.74
N VAL A 222 3.99 14.68 -3.53
CA VAL A 222 4.69 14.29 -2.29
C VAL A 222 5.23 12.87 -2.37
N SER A 223 4.41 11.91 -2.80
CA SER A 223 4.83 10.50 -2.96
C SER A 223 5.98 10.35 -3.97
N SER A 224 5.99 11.15 -5.03
CA SER A 224 7.05 11.14 -6.05
C SER A 224 8.41 11.66 -5.55
N VAL A 225 8.44 12.44 -4.46
CA VAL A 225 9.70 12.88 -3.82
C VAL A 225 10.47 11.70 -3.25
N PHE A 226 9.81 10.68 -2.70
CA PHE A 226 10.48 9.48 -2.17
C PHE A 226 11.24 8.72 -3.26
N TYR A 227 10.62 8.54 -4.44
CA TYR A 227 11.27 7.96 -5.62
C TYR A 227 12.42 8.85 -6.15
N ALA A 228 12.28 10.17 -6.09
CA ALA A 228 13.34 11.10 -6.47
C ALA A 228 14.57 11.00 -5.54
N VAL A 229 14.36 10.92 -4.22
CA VAL A 229 15.42 10.71 -3.21
C VAL A 229 16.08 9.34 -3.41
N MET A 230 15.29 8.27 -3.57
CA MET A 230 15.80 6.93 -3.86
C MET A 230 16.67 6.91 -5.13
N ALA A 231 16.22 7.56 -6.20
CA ALA A 231 16.96 7.65 -7.46
C ALA A 231 18.27 8.47 -7.32
N ALA A 232 18.25 9.54 -6.52
CA ALA A 232 19.45 10.32 -6.19
C ALA A 232 20.51 9.48 -5.45
N LEU A 233 20.07 8.63 -4.51
CA LEU A 233 20.91 7.69 -3.76
C LEU A 233 21.37 6.49 -4.60
N ALA A 234 20.56 6.05 -5.58
CA ALA A 234 20.93 4.98 -6.50
C ALA A 234 22.10 5.37 -7.43
N ALA A 235 22.18 6.63 -7.86
CA ALA A 235 23.21 7.13 -8.77
C ALA A 235 24.67 6.88 -8.32
N PRO A 236 25.08 7.08 -7.05
CA PRO A 236 26.38 6.61 -6.56
C PRO A 236 26.42 5.10 -6.32
N VAL A 237 25.33 4.47 -5.85
CA VAL A 237 25.28 3.00 -5.57
C VAL A 237 25.56 2.15 -6.81
N PHE A 238 25.15 2.59 -8.01
CA PHE A 238 25.50 1.92 -9.28
C PHE A 238 27.01 1.77 -9.56
N ARG A 239 27.89 2.43 -8.78
CA ARG A 239 29.35 2.26 -8.86
C ARG A 239 29.89 1.13 -7.97
N LEU A 240 29.06 0.51 -7.13
CA LEU A 240 29.47 -0.58 -6.24
C LEU A 240 29.44 -1.94 -6.95
N LYS A 241 30.29 -2.86 -6.50
CA LYS A 241 30.13 -4.29 -6.79
C LYS A 241 28.78 -4.74 -6.20
N TRP A 242 28.02 -5.55 -6.93
CA TRP A 242 26.67 -6.03 -6.56
C TRP A 242 25.58 -4.94 -6.45
N TRP A 243 25.68 -3.82 -7.18
CA TRP A 243 24.66 -2.76 -7.13
C TRP A 243 23.18 -3.19 -7.30
N PRO A 244 22.81 -4.28 -8.02
CA PRO A 244 21.41 -4.70 -8.08
C PRO A 244 20.81 -5.05 -6.71
N VAL A 245 21.61 -5.62 -5.81
CA VAL A 245 21.21 -5.97 -4.43
C VAL A 245 21.02 -4.71 -3.60
N TRP A 246 21.99 -3.79 -3.65
CA TRP A 246 21.93 -2.51 -2.95
C TRP A 246 20.78 -1.61 -3.45
N PHE A 247 20.46 -1.66 -4.75
CA PHE A 247 19.31 -0.97 -5.32
C PHE A 247 17.98 -1.55 -4.82
N GLY A 248 17.85 -2.87 -4.73
CA GLY A 248 16.67 -3.51 -4.11
C GLY A 248 16.47 -3.05 -2.67
N GLY A 249 17.56 -2.94 -1.89
CA GLY A 249 17.50 -2.40 -0.52
C GLY A 249 17.06 -0.92 -0.47
N LEU A 250 17.53 -0.08 -1.40
CA LEU A 250 17.06 1.30 -1.52
C LEU A 250 15.58 1.39 -1.91
N TRP A 251 15.06 0.46 -2.72
CA TRP A 251 13.64 0.40 -3.05
C TRP A 251 12.78 0.11 -1.80
N VAL A 252 13.21 -0.84 -0.96
CA VAL A 252 12.53 -1.09 0.33
C VAL A 252 12.63 0.12 1.26
N ALA A 253 13.79 0.77 1.37
CA ALA A 253 13.95 1.99 2.17
C ALA A 253 13.00 3.13 1.72
N MET A 254 12.75 3.24 0.42
CA MET A 254 11.83 4.21 -0.17
C MET A 254 10.37 3.89 0.16
N GLU A 255 9.95 2.62 0.00
CA GLU A 255 8.60 2.18 0.37
C GLU A 255 8.34 2.30 1.87
N TRP A 256 9.31 1.93 2.71
CA TRP A 256 9.24 2.06 4.17
C TRP A 256 9.08 3.52 4.60
N ALA A 257 9.95 4.42 4.11
CA ALA A 257 9.89 5.83 4.47
C ALA A 257 8.55 6.48 4.04
N ARG A 258 8.05 6.14 2.85
CA ARG A 258 6.74 6.59 2.35
C ARG A 258 5.57 5.96 3.13
N GLY A 259 5.77 4.76 3.68
CA GLY A 259 4.84 4.07 4.58
C GLY A 259 4.84 4.60 6.02
N LEU A 260 5.76 5.50 6.39
CA LEU A 260 5.85 6.12 7.72
C LEU A 260 5.48 7.61 7.74
N VAL A 261 5.82 8.36 6.69
CA VAL A 261 5.67 9.82 6.63
C VAL A 261 5.21 10.30 5.25
N PRO A 262 4.50 11.45 5.17
CA PRO A 262 3.98 12.27 6.27
C PRO A 262 2.68 11.67 6.87
N VAL A 263 2.22 12.20 8.01
CA VAL A 263 0.87 11.94 8.59
C VAL A 263 0.53 10.44 8.70
N GLY A 264 1.33 9.68 9.47
CA GLY A 264 1.15 8.23 9.62
C GLY A 264 1.56 7.39 8.40
N GLY A 265 1.95 8.03 7.30
CA GLY A 265 2.44 7.40 6.09
C GLY A 265 1.34 6.94 5.13
N PHE A 266 1.75 6.62 3.91
CA PHE A 266 0.87 6.18 2.83
C PHE A 266 1.48 4.94 2.15
N PRO A 267 1.30 3.72 2.71
CA PRO A 267 1.87 2.47 2.18
C PRO A 267 1.17 1.95 0.91
N TRP A 268 0.28 2.73 0.28
CA TRP A 268 -0.36 2.36 -0.97
C TRP A 268 0.66 2.19 -2.12
N ALA A 269 0.30 1.49 -3.19
CA ALA A 269 1.13 1.34 -4.39
C ALA A 269 2.57 0.79 -4.14
N ARG A 270 2.79 0.06 -3.04
CA ARG A 270 4.01 -0.77 -2.86
C ARG A 270 4.04 -1.87 -3.90
N VAL A 271 5.22 -2.16 -4.46
CA VAL A 271 5.38 -3.15 -5.55
C VAL A 271 4.86 -4.53 -5.14
N ALA A 272 4.99 -4.92 -3.88
CA ALA A 272 4.43 -6.16 -3.35
C ALA A 272 2.92 -6.36 -3.61
N PHE A 273 2.12 -5.29 -3.64
CA PHE A 273 0.68 -5.40 -3.90
C PHE A 273 0.33 -5.60 -5.39
N SER A 274 1.30 -5.46 -6.31
CA SER A 274 1.18 -5.91 -7.71
C SER A 274 1.46 -7.41 -7.90
N GLN A 275 1.64 -8.15 -6.81
CA GLN A 275 2.12 -9.53 -6.80
C GLN A 275 1.17 -10.47 -6.03
N GLY A 276 -0.14 -10.19 -6.08
CA GLY A 276 -1.14 -10.96 -5.34
C GLY A 276 -1.28 -12.41 -5.81
N GLU A 277 -1.17 -12.68 -7.11
CA GLU A 277 -1.15 -14.02 -7.70
C GLU A 277 -0.02 -14.13 -8.74
N SER A 278 1.23 -14.19 -8.26
CA SER A 278 2.43 -14.25 -9.11
C SER A 278 3.48 -15.24 -8.60
N LEU A 279 4.54 -15.42 -9.39
CA LEU A 279 5.72 -16.17 -8.94
C LEU A 279 6.43 -15.54 -7.73
N PHE A 280 6.11 -14.30 -7.34
CA PHE A 280 6.75 -13.64 -6.19
C PHE A 280 5.93 -13.74 -4.90
N THR A 281 4.62 -14.01 -4.95
CA THR A 281 3.71 -13.95 -3.78
C THR A 281 4.19 -14.81 -2.60
N ARG A 282 4.76 -15.99 -2.88
CA ARG A 282 5.24 -16.93 -1.83
C ARG A 282 6.31 -16.32 -0.91
N TYR A 283 7.08 -15.33 -1.37
CA TYR A 283 8.05 -14.63 -0.53
C TYR A 283 7.42 -13.83 0.63
N ALA A 284 6.12 -13.50 0.54
CA ALA A 284 5.39 -12.85 1.63
C ALA A 284 5.40 -13.70 2.91
N ALA A 285 5.38 -15.03 2.81
CA ALA A 285 5.46 -15.93 3.98
C ALA A 285 6.84 -15.93 4.67
N LEU A 286 7.90 -15.46 3.99
CA LEU A 286 9.26 -15.38 4.56
C LEU A 286 9.58 -14.00 5.15
N GLY A 287 9.20 -12.92 4.47
CA GLY A 287 9.56 -11.56 4.89
C GLY A 287 8.57 -10.48 4.47
N GLY A 288 7.29 -10.86 4.33
CA GLY A 288 6.18 -9.95 4.10
C GLY A 288 6.22 -9.19 2.78
N ALA A 289 5.40 -8.15 2.69
CA ALA A 289 5.47 -7.18 1.60
C ALA A 289 6.91 -6.62 1.34
N PRO A 290 7.73 -6.30 2.36
CA PRO A 290 9.09 -5.79 2.15
C PRO A 290 9.98 -6.71 1.32
N LEU A 291 9.96 -8.03 1.61
CA LEU A 291 10.76 -9.01 0.86
C LEU A 291 10.25 -9.20 -0.58
N VAL A 292 8.93 -9.15 -0.79
CA VAL A 292 8.34 -9.24 -2.14
C VAL A 292 8.76 -8.04 -3.00
N SER A 293 8.64 -6.81 -2.48
CA SER A 293 9.14 -5.61 -3.17
C SER A 293 10.64 -5.70 -3.48
N PHE A 294 11.45 -6.22 -2.53
CA PHE A 294 12.88 -6.42 -2.74
C PHE A 294 13.20 -7.38 -3.90
N VAL A 295 12.59 -8.58 -3.94
CA VAL A 295 12.92 -9.57 -4.98
C VAL A 295 12.46 -9.12 -6.37
N VAL A 296 11.34 -8.40 -6.48
CA VAL A 296 10.88 -7.81 -7.75
C VAL A 296 11.83 -6.71 -8.21
N ALA A 297 12.24 -5.81 -7.31
CA ALA A 297 13.20 -4.75 -7.62
C ALA A 297 14.59 -5.30 -8.01
N LEU A 298 15.04 -6.37 -7.33
CA LEU A 298 16.26 -7.09 -7.66
C LEU A 298 16.19 -7.72 -9.06
N CYS A 299 15.08 -8.35 -9.43
CA CYS A 299 14.90 -8.92 -10.77
C CYS A 299 14.98 -7.84 -11.86
N GLY A 300 14.28 -6.71 -11.69
CA GLY A 300 14.39 -5.58 -12.61
C GLY A 300 15.81 -5.02 -12.72
N ALA A 301 16.50 -4.88 -11.60
CA ALA A 301 17.89 -4.43 -11.56
C ALA A 301 18.87 -5.41 -12.23
N LEU A 302 18.65 -6.73 -12.11
CA LEU A 302 19.45 -7.77 -12.78
C LEU A 302 19.22 -7.79 -14.29
N LEU A 303 17.97 -7.63 -14.76
CA LEU A 303 17.64 -7.48 -16.18
C LEU A 303 18.31 -6.23 -16.78
N ALA A 304 18.26 -5.10 -16.06
CA ALA A 304 18.96 -3.88 -16.46
C ALA A 304 20.48 -4.08 -16.48
N TYR A 305 21.06 -4.74 -15.47
CA TYR A 305 22.49 -5.08 -15.44
C TYR A 305 22.91 -5.90 -16.66
N ALA A 306 22.15 -6.92 -17.05
CA ALA A 306 22.42 -7.72 -18.25
C ALA A 306 22.34 -6.90 -19.54
N ALA A 307 21.33 -6.03 -19.68
CA ALA A 307 21.18 -5.16 -20.84
C ALA A 307 22.32 -4.13 -20.97
N LEU A 308 22.73 -3.52 -19.85
CA LEU A 308 23.78 -2.51 -19.81
C LEU A 308 25.18 -3.11 -20.06
N THR A 309 25.48 -4.28 -19.47
CA THR A 309 26.78 -4.95 -19.66
C THR A 309 26.98 -5.50 -21.08
N ARG A 310 25.92 -5.99 -21.72
CA ARG A 310 25.96 -6.40 -23.16
C ARG A 310 26.37 -5.24 -24.08
N ARG A 311 25.83 -4.03 -23.85
CA ARG A 311 26.15 -2.82 -24.63
C ARG A 311 27.58 -2.30 -24.42
N GLY A 312 28.25 -2.69 -23.33
CA GLY A 312 29.63 -2.29 -23.02
C GLY A 312 30.74 -3.16 -23.64
N SER A 313 30.39 -4.20 -24.40
CA SER A 313 31.36 -5.07 -25.08
C SER A 313 31.57 -4.60 -26.53
N PRO A 314 32.75 -4.07 -26.90
CA PRO A 314 33.00 -3.70 -28.29
C PRO A 314 33.00 -4.96 -29.17
N ARG A 315 32.22 -4.94 -30.26
CA ARG A 315 32.41 -5.87 -31.36
C ARG A 315 33.83 -5.67 -31.90
N ARG A 316 34.71 -6.67 -31.76
CA ARG A 316 35.94 -6.72 -32.54
C ARG A 316 35.54 -6.69 -34.01
N ALA A 317 35.97 -5.67 -34.75
CA ALA A 317 35.98 -5.76 -36.19
C ALA A 317 36.87 -6.95 -36.61
N PRO A 318 36.53 -7.70 -37.66
CA PRO A 318 37.48 -8.64 -38.22
C PRO A 318 38.68 -7.83 -38.74
N HIS A 319 39.89 -8.16 -38.29
CA HIS A 319 41.10 -7.59 -38.89
C HIS A 319 41.25 -8.18 -40.30
N GLY A 320 40.87 -7.40 -41.30
CA GLY A 320 41.29 -7.65 -42.68
C GLY A 320 42.81 -7.60 -42.74
N THR A 321 43.43 -8.65 -43.27
CA THR A 321 44.89 -8.74 -43.41
C THR A 321 45.35 -7.87 -44.58
N GLU A 322 45.75 -6.63 -44.31
CA GLU A 322 46.53 -5.86 -45.27
C GLU A 322 47.89 -6.54 -45.49
N ARG A 323 48.14 -6.97 -46.72
CA ARG A 323 49.44 -7.53 -47.13
C ARG A 323 50.43 -6.39 -47.35
N ALA A 324 51.29 -6.12 -46.38
CA ALA A 324 52.42 -5.21 -46.55
C ALA A 324 53.48 -5.82 -47.49
N THR A 325 53.36 -5.57 -48.79
CA THR A 325 54.39 -5.92 -49.79
C THR A 325 55.49 -4.85 -49.80
N GLY A 326 56.55 -5.06 -49.02
CA GLY A 326 57.79 -4.27 -49.06
C GLY A 326 58.92 -5.02 -49.77
N PRO A 327 59.72 -4.39 -50.66
CA PRO A 327 60.83 -5.07 -51.34
C PRO A 327 61.94 -5.46 -50.36
N ARG A 328 62.51 -6.66 -50.55
CA ARG A 328 63.59 -7.20 -49.72
C ARG A 328 64.94 -6.97 -50.41
N ALA A 329 65.63 -5.89 -50.08
CA ALA A 329 67.01 -5.69 -50.50
C ALA A 329 67.93 -6.68 -49.76
N ALA A 330 68.88 -7.29 -50.47
CA ALA A 330 69.89 -8.17 -49.89
C ALA A 330 71.17 -7.37 -49.58
N GLY A 331 71.77 -7.62 -48.41
CA GLY A 331 73.04 -7.04 -47.99
C GLY A 331 73.77 -8.03 -47.09
N THR A 332 75.05 -8.27 -47.36
CA THR A 332 75.88 -9.31 -46.75
C THR A 332 76.89 -8.73 -45.75
N GLY A 333 77.16 -9.45 -44.65
CA GLY A 333 78.21 -9.08 -43.69
C GLY A 333 78.09 -9.77 -42.32
N PRO A 334 79.05 -10.64 -41.92
CA PRO A 334 79.12 -11.24 -40.59
C PRO A 334 80.16 -10.56 -39.67
N GLN A 335 80.34 -11.09 -38.44
CA GLN A 335 81.26 -10.65 -37.35
C GLN A 335 80.76 -9.48 -36.49
N ALA A 336 81.10 -9.35 -35.19
CA ALA A 336 81.49 -10.34 -34.17
C ALA A 336 81.37 -9.73 -32.74
N THR A 337 81.32 -10.59 -31.71
CA THR A 337 81.74 -10.37 -30.30
C THR A 337 81.66 -8.97 -29.65
N GLY A 338 80.86 -8.82 -28.57
CA GLY A 338 80.95 -7.68 -27.65
C GLY A 338 80.08 -7.81 -26.40
N ALA A 339 80.65 -7.62 -25.21
CA ALA A 339 79.99 -7.82 -23.91
C ALA A 339 78.92 -6.76 -23.57
N GLY A 340 77.91 -7.12 -22.76
CA GLY A 340 76.82 -6.20 -22.41
C GLY A 340 75.82 -6.71 -21.36
N LEU A 341 76.29 -7.29 -20.24
CA LEU A 341 75.41 -7.81 -19.19
C LEU A 341 74.56 -6.68 -18.55
N ARG A 342 73.23 -6.69 -18.77
CA ARG A 342 72.27 -5.88 -18.01
C ARG A 342 71.20 -6.76 -17.39
N VAL A 343 71.28 -6.92 -16.07
CA VAL A 343 70.27 -7.60 -15.25
C VAL A 343 69.01 -6.73 -15.21
N ALA A 344 67.94 -7.17 -15.86
CA ALA A 344 66.61 -6.59 -15.72
C ALA A 344 65.88 -7.25 -14.55
N GLY A 345 65.54 -6.48 -13.52
CA GLY A 345 64.96 -7.01 -12.29
C GLY A 345 63.59 -7.66 -12.48
N THR A 346 63.38 -8.82 -11.85
CA THR A 346 62.12 -9.58 -11.86
C THR A 346 61.04 -8.92 -11.00
N GLY A 347 60.28 -7.98 -11.58
CA GLY A 347 59.01 -7.54 -11.01
C GLY A 347 57.94 -8.64 -11.16
N PRO A 348 57.21 -9.03 -10.09
CA PRO A 348 56.15 -10.03 -10.21
C PRO A 348 55.03 -9.54 -11.14
N GLN A 349 54.84 -10.23 -12.27
CA GLN A 349 53.69 -9.97 -13.14
C GLN A 349 52.41 -10.37 -12.42
N ALA A 350 51.58 -9.39 -12.06
CA ALA A 350 50.27 -9.64 -11.49
C ALA A 350 49.44 -10.47 -12.46
N THR A 351 49.05 -11.68 -12.05
CA THR A 351 48.37 -12.67 -12.90
C THR A 351 47.07 -12.11 -13.47
N GLY A 352 47.08 -11.75 -14.76
CA GLY A 352 45.94 -11.15 -15.43
C GLY A 352 44.75 -12.11 -15.46
N THR A 353 43.66 -11.75 -14.76
CA THR A 353 42.42 -12.54 -14.78
C THR A 353 41.87 -12.58 -16.21
N GLY A 354 41.85 -13.77 -16.80
CA GLY A 354 41.64 -13.95 -18.24
C GLY A 354 40.31 -13.38 -18.76
N PRO A 355 40.26 -12.95 -20.04
CA PRO A 355 39.11 -12.24 -20.62
C PRO A 355 37.81 -13.07 -20.74
N GLY A 356 37.83 -14.36 -20.38
CA GLY A 356 36.64 -15.21 -20.38
C GLY A 356 35.57 -14.78 -19.38
N SER A 357 35.96 -14.35 -18.17
CA SER A 357 35.05 -14.05 -17.05
C SER A 357 33.95 -13.02 -17.38
N ARG A 358 34.27 -11.99 -18.18
CA ARG A 358 33.33 -10.93 -18.57
C ARG A 358 32.19 -11.41 -19.47
N ARG A 359 32.34 -12.51 -20.22
CA ARG A 359 31.30 -13.00 -21.15
C ARG A 359 30.12 -13.65 -20.42
N TRP A 360 30.36 -14.25 -19.26
CA TRP A 360 29.35 -15.00 -18.50
C TRP A 360 28.49 -14.10 -17.61
N ALA A 361 29.01 -12.95 -17.17
CA ALA A 361 28.29 -11.98 -16.32
C ALA A 361 26.88 -11.58 -16.82
N PRO A 362 26.66 -11.19 -18.10
CA PRO A 362 25.31 -10.89 -18.58
C PRO A 362 24.41 -12.11 -18.75
N ALA A 363 24.96 -13.32 -18.92
CA ALA A 363 24.19 -14.56 -19.00
C ALA A 363 23.73 -14.99 -17.59
N GLY A 364 24.64 -15.00 -16.62
CA GLY A 364 24.34 -15.29 -15.21
C GLY A 364 23.36 -14.30 -14.58
N ALA A 365 23.41 -13.02 -14.96
CA ALA A 365 22.44 -12.02 -14.50
C ALA A 365 21.01 -12.28 -15.02
N VAL A 366 20.85 -12.72 -16.28
CA VAL A 366 19.54 -13.17 -16.80
C VAL A 366 19.10 -14.47 -16.14
N GLY A 367 20.01 -15.44 -15.99
CA GLY A 367 19.75 -16.69 -15.30
C GLY A 367 19.25 -16.47 -13.87
N LEU A 368 19.87 -15.56 -13.12
CA LEU A 368 19.46 -15.20 -11.76
C LEU A 368 18.11 -14.44 -11.75
N ALA A 369 17.87 -13.54 -12.70
CA ALA A 369 16.58 -12.84 -12.82
C ALA A 369 15.41 -13.77 -13.18
N LEU A 370 15.67 -14.93 -13.79
CA LEU A 370 14.69 -16.00 -14.04
C LEU A 370 14.61 -17.00 -12.88
N ALA A 371 15.72 -17.26 -12.19
CA ALA A 371 15.77 -18.18 -11.06
C ALA A 371 15.11 -17.61 -9.80
N VAL A 372 15.26 -16.32 -9.49
CA VAL A 372 14.66 -15.70 -8.28
C VAL A 372 13.11 -15.85 -8.24
N PRO A 373 12.35 -15.61 -9.32
CA PRO A 373 10.91 -15.94 -9.35
C PRO A 373 10.62 -17.43 -9.08
N LEU A 374 11.42 -18.34 -9.66
CA LEU A 374 11.21 -19.79 -9.55
C LEU A 374 11.60 -20.37 -8.19
N LEU A 375 12.59 -19.78 -7.51
CA LEU A 375 13.01 -20.17 -6.15
C LEU A 375 11.90 -19.97 -5.12
N SER A 376 10.89 -19.14 -5.40
CA SER A 376 9.69 -19.02 -4.56
C SER A 376 8.92 -20.34 -4.43
N LEU A 377 9.01 -21.22 -5.44
CA LEU A 377 8.32 -22.51 -5.44
C LEU A 377 8.81 -23.44 -4.32
N ALA A 378 10.06 -23.26 -3.88
CA ALA A 378 10.67 -23.99 -2.76
C ALA A 378 10.36 -23.39 -1.38
N VAL A 379 9.63 -22.26 -1.30
CA VAL A 379 9.23 -21.67 0.00
C VAL A 379 8.23 -22.61 0.69
N PRO A 380 8.52 -23.09 1.91
CA PRO A 380 7.58 -23.94 2.65
C PRO A 380 6.27 -23.23 2.93
N ARG A 381 5.16 -23.88 2.60
CA ARG A 381 3.81 -23.46 2.98
C ARG A 381 3.37 -24.27 4.19
N PRO A 382 2.86 -23.66 5.27
CA PRO A 382 2.19 -24.40 6.32
C PRO A 382 1.05 -25.25 5.73
N GLY A 383 0.91 -26.47 6.25
CA GLY A 383 -0.11 -27.42 5.83
C GLY A 383 -1.53 -26.94 6.12
N ASP A 384 -2.51 -27.75 5.75
CA ASP A 384 -3.85 -27.56 6.29
C ASP A 384 -3.99 -28.20 7.66
N GLU A 385 -4.80 -27.59 8.53
CA GLU A 385 -4.97 -28.03 9.93
C GLU A 385 -6.26 -28.87 10.11
N GLY A 386 -6.97 -29.18 9.01
CA GLY A 386 -8.15 -30.05 8.99
C GLY A 386 -9.41 -29.47 9.65
N ARG A 387 -9.32 -28.28 10.25
CA ARG A 387 -10.44 -27.54 10.85
C ARG A 387 -10.95 -26.49 9.89
N THR A 388 -12.28 -26.36 9.80
CA THR A 388 -12.96 -25.32 9.02
C THR A 388 -13.98 -24.56 9.86
N VAL A 389 -14.42 -23.41 9.36
CA VAL A 389 -15.53 -22.60 9.87
C VAL A 389 -16.34 -22.07 8.68
N ASN A 390 -17.66 -22.08 8.77
CA ASN A 390 -18.55 -21.49 7.77
C ASN A 390 -18.80 -20.02 8.11
N ILE A 391 -18.40 -19.10 7.22
CA ILE A 391 -18.57 -17.65 7.42
C ILE A 391 -19.59 -17.14 6.41
N GLY A 392 -20.70 -16.60 6.91
CA GLY A 392 -21.66 -15.86 6.11
C GLY A 392 -21.14 -14.47 5.78
N ILE A 393 -21.22 -14.05 4.51
CA ILE A 393 -20.80 -12.73 4.04
C ILE A 393 -22.03 -12.00 3.51
N VAL A 394 -22.27 -10.77 3.97
CA VAL A 394 -23.42 -9.95 3.55
C VAL A 394 -22.95 -8.63 2.93
N GLN A 395 -23.39 -8.34 1.70
CA GLN A 395 -23.19 -7.09 1.00
C GLN A 395 -24.56 -6.50 0.65
N GLY A 396 -24.99 -5.45 1.38
CA GLY A 396 -26.31 -4.85 1.24
C GLY A 396 -26.45 -3.82 0.11
N ASN A 397 -25.33 -3.24 -0.35
CA ASN A 397 -25.28 -2.09 -1.27
C ASN A 397 -25.88 -0.79 -0.68
N VAL A 398 -25.70 0.32 -1.40
CA VAL A 398 -26.28 1.65 -1.09
C VAL A 398 -27.00 2.18 -2.34
N PRO A 399 -27.96 3.13 -2.21
CA PRO A 399 -28.70 3.63 -3.37
C PRO A 399 -27.91 4.64 -4.23
N GLY A 400 -26.98 5.40 -3.65
CA GLY A 400 -26.30 6.52 -4.33
C GLY A 400 -24.83 6.28 -4.69
N GLU A 401 -24.15 7.34 -5.14
CA GLU A 401 -22.76 7.31 -5.58
C GLU A 401 -21.90 8.47 -5.02
N GLY A 402 -20.58 8.28 -4.99
CA GLY A 402 -19.61 9.34 -4.68
C GLY A 402 -19.77 9.91 -3.28
N MET A 403 -20.13 11.20 -3.18
CA MET A 403 -20.40 11.87 -1.89
C MET A 403 -21.88 11.81 -1.47
N TYR A 404 -22.78 11.34 -2.35
CA TYR A 404 -24.24 11.29 -2.13
C TYR A 404 -24.74 9.84 -1.93
N VAL A 405 -23.86 8.98 -1.41
CA VAL A 405 -24.06 7.51 -1.36
C VAL A 405 -25.25 7.04 -0.54
N LEU A 406 -25.68 7.82 0.46
CA LEU A 406 -26.81 7.48 1.31
C LEU A 406 -28.17 7.77 0.66
N GLY A 407 -28.24 8.68 -0.33
CA GLY A 407 -29.52 9.21 -0.79
C GLY A 407 -30.30 9.91 0.34
N ASP A 408 -31.62 10.01 0.17
CA ASP A 408 -32.51 10.74 1.09
C ASP A 408 -33.28 9.85 2.08
N GLU A 409 -33.17 8.52 2.00
CA GLU A 409 -33.90 7.60 2.88
C GLU A 409 -33.16 7.36 4.22
N PRO A 410 -33.76 7.69 5.38
CA PRO A 410 -33.14 7.44 6.68
C PRO A 410 -32.89 5.95 6.95
N ALA A 411 -31.74 5.60 7.54
CA ALA A 411 -31.36 4.23 7.89
C ALA A 411 -31.23 3.26 6.69
N VAL A 412 -31.10 3.74 5.45
CA VAL A 412 -31.14 2.87 4.25
C VAL A 412 -29.98 1.88 4.20
N VAL A 413 -28.79 2.26 4.66
CA VAL A 413 -27.63 1.35 4.68
C VAL A 413 -27.87 0.25 5.71
N LEU A 414 -28.31 0.60 6.92
CA LEU A 414 -28.75 -0.36 7.92
C LEU A 414 -29.85 -1.30 7.39
N LYS A 415 -30.92 -0.75 6.81
CA LYS A 415 -32.05 -1.52 6.24
C LYS A 415 -31.55 -2.51 5.18
N ASN A 416 -30.69 -2.08 4.26
CA ASN A 416 -30.12 -2.93 3.22
C ASN A 416 -29.33 -4.12 3.81
N HIS A 417 -28.43 -3.86 4.76
CA HIS A 417 -27.65 -4.93 5.39
C HIS A 417 -28.51 -5.86 6.26
N ALA A 418 -29.49 -5.34 6.99
CA ALA A 418 -30.41 -6.14 7.79
C ALA A 418 -31.33 -7.02 6.92
N ASN A 419 -31.84 -6.48 5.81
CA ASN A 419 -32.67 -7.22 4.86
C ASN A 419 -31.89 -8.31 4.13
N GLU A 420 -30.64 -8.04 3.71
CA GLU A 420 -29.80 -9.06 3.07
C GLU A 420 -29.30 -10.12 4.07
N THR A 421 -29.15 -9.77 5.37
CA THR A 421 -28.92 -10.75 6.44
C THR A 421 -30.14 -11.67 6.64
N LYS A 422 -31.37 -11.14 6.55
CA LYS A 422 -32.61 -11.95 6.59
C LYS A 422 -32.77 -12.83 5.34
N ARG A 423 -32.32 -12.37 4.16
CA ARG A 423 -32.24 -13.19 2.93
C ARG A 423 -31.23 -14.33 3.05
N LEU A 424 -30.07 -14.08 3.67
CA LEU A 424 -29.08 -15.11 4.00
C LEU A 424 -29.70 -16.17 4.95
N ALA A 425 -30.39 -15.74 6.00
CA ALA A 425 -31.09 -16.63 6.93
C ALA A 425 -32.18 -17.47 6.22
N GLN A 426 -32.97 -16.86 5.34
CA GLN A 426 -33.95 -17.55 4.50
C GLN A 426 -33.28 -18.59 3.58
N ALA A 427 -32.19 -18.24 2.89
CA ALA A 427 -31.48 -19.16 2.01
C ALA A 427 -30.87 -20.37 2.75
N VAL A 428 -30.47 -20.19 4.02
CA VAL A 428 -30.04 -21.28 4.91
C VAL A 428 -31.23 -22.16 5.33
N ARG A 429 -32.38 -21.57 5.70
CA ARG A 429 -33.61 -22.32 6.03
C ARG A 429 -34.13 -23.15 4.85
N GLU A 430 -34.00 -22.64 3.64
CA GLU A 430 -34.37 -23.30 2.38
C GLU A 430 -33.32 -24.31 1.87
N GLY A 431 -32.20 -24.48 2.59
CA GLY A 431 -31.12 -25.40 2.20
C GLY A 431 -30.32 -24.98 0.96
N ARG A 432 -30.51 -23.74 0.47
CA ARG A 432 -29.76 -23.17 -0.67
C ARG A 432 -28.33 -22.78 -0.32
N LEU A 433 -28.05 -22.53 0.97
CA LEU A 433 -26.71 -22.27 1.51
C LEU A 433 -26.49 -23.12 2.78
N PRO A 434 -25.24 -23.55 3.07
CA PRO A 434 -24.92 -24.22 4.32
C PRO A 434 -25.07 -23.26 5.50
N ARG A 435 -25.41 -23.78 6.69
CA ARG A 435 -25.50 -22.94 7.90
C ARG A 435 -24.14 -22.30 8.22
N PRO A 436 -24.07 -20.96 8.40
CA PRO A 436 -22.87 -20.30 8.90
C PRO A 436 -22.68 -20.54 10.40
N ASP A 437 -21.44 -20.52 10.87
CA ASP A 437 -21.08 -20.48 12.30
C ASP A 437 -21.05 -19.04 12.84
N LEU A 438 -20.80 -18.07 11.96
CA LEU A 438 -20.81 -16.63 12.20
C LEU A 438 -21.07 -15.86 10.89
N VAL A 439 -21.55 -14.62 10.99
CA VAL A 439 -21.80 -13.73 9.85
C VAL A 439 -20.93 -12.47 9.94
N VAL A 440 -20.51 -11.93 8.80
CA VAL A 440 -19.77 -10.65 8.71
C VAL A 440 -20.48 -9.66 7.78
N LEU A 441 -20.74 -8.47 8.31
CA LEU A 441 -21.23 -7.31 7.58
C LEU A 441 -20.06 -6.34 7.30
N PRO A 442 -20.19 -5.37 6.38
CA PRO A 442 -19.12 -4.43 6.04
C PRO A 442 -18.88 -3.34 7.09
N GLU A 443 -17.86 -2.50 6.85
CA GLU A 443 -17.60 -1.29 7.63
C GLU A 443 -18.76 -0.29 7.40
N ASN A 444 -19.22 0.37 8.45
CA ASN A 444 -20.40 1.26 8.40
C ASN A 444 -21.64 0.59 7.76
N SER A 445 -21.85 -0.70 8.08
CA SER A 445 -23.08 -1.44 7.74
C SER A 445 -24.35 -0.92 8.44
N THR A 446 -24.20 -0.06 9.45
CA THR A 446 -25.23 0.86 9.93
C THR A 446 -24.76 2.30 9.76
N ASP A 447 -25.64 3.15 9.25
CA ASP A 447 -25.49 4.61 9.13
C ASP A 447 -25.92 5.36 10.41
N ILE A 448 -26.47 4.65 11.41
CA ILE A 448 -26.91 5.18 12.70
C ILE A 448 -26.19 4.44 13.85
N ASP A 449 -25.85 5.16 14.94
CA ASP A 449 -25.19 4.60 16.13
C ASP A 449 -26.16 3.72 16.97
N PRO A 450 -25.97 2.38 17.00
CA PRO A 450 -26.90 1.46 17.64
C PRO A 450 -26.76 1.41 19.17
N TYR A 451 -25.85 2.20 19.76
CA TYR A 451 -25.82 2.44 21.21
C TYR A 451 -26.71 3.62 21.63
N ARG A 452 -27.05 4.54 20.72
CA ARG A 452 -27.87 5.72 21.01
C ARG A 452 -29.28 5.65 20.40
N ASP A 453 -29.46 4.91 19.31
CA ASP A 453 -30.75 4.80 18.61
C ASP A 453 -31.43 3.42 18.85
N PRO A 454 -32.63 3.38 19.48
CA PRO A 454 -33.36 2.13 19.74
C PRO A 454 -33.89 1.43 18.48
N TYR A 455 -34.24 2.18 17.42
CA TYR A 455 -34.70 1.59 16.15
C TYR A 455 -33.53 0.92 15.43
N ALA A 456 -32.38 1.59 15.38
CA ALA A 456 -31.17 1.02 14.80
C ALA A 456 -30.76 -0.26 15.54
N ARG A 457 -30.80 -0.24 16.87
CA ARG A 457 -30.59 -1.42 17.71
C ARG A 457 -31.58 -2.54 17.37
N GLN A 458 -32.88 -2.25 17.31
CA GLN A 458 -33.91 -3.27 17.06
C GLN A 458 -33.75 -3.91 15.67
N VAL A 459 -33.50 -3.14 14.63
CA VAL A 459 -33.31 -3.66 13.26
C VAL A 459 -32.11 -4.60 13.17
N ILE A 460 -31.01 -4.29 13.87
CA ILE A 460 -29.87 -5.21 13.99
C ILE A 460 -30.28 -6.45 14.79
N ASP A 461 -30.82 -6.28 16.01
CA ASP A 461 -31.24 -7.37 16.89
C ASP A 461 -32.15 -8.39 16.16
N ASP A 462 -33.15 -7.91 15.41
CA ASP A 462 -34.08 -8.75 14.66
C ASP A 462 -33.39 -9.48 13.49
N SER A 463 -32.43 -8.87 12.80
CA SER A 463 -31.67 -9.55 11.72
C SER A 463 -30.69 -10.60 12.25
N VAL A 464 -30.01 -10.32 13.37
CA VAL A 464 -29.06 -11.24 14.00
C VAL A 464 -29.78 -12.43 14.65
N LYS A 465 -30.97 -12.21 15.22
CA LYS A 465 -31.84 -13.29 15.71
C LYS A 465 -32.38 -14.17 14.58
N ASP A 466 -32.72 -13.59 13.42
CA ASP A 466 -33.24 -14.36 12.28
C ASP A 466 -32.19 -15.33 11.69
N VAL A 467 -30.92 -14.91 11.60
CA VAL A 467 -29.81 -15.80 11.18
C VAL A 467 -29.29 -16.69 12.32
N GLY A 468 -29.51 -16.30 13.58
CA GLY A 468 -29.33 -17.15 14.76
C GLY A 468 -27.88 -17.51 15.08
N VAL A 469 -26.91 -16.66 14.71
CA VAL A 469 -25.46 -16.84 14.98
C VAL A 469 -24.76 -15.49 15.23
N PRO A 470 -23.61 -15.47 15.94
CA PRO A 470 -22.84 -14.24 16.17
C PRO A 470 -22.48 -13.52 14.88
N THR A 471 -22.74 -12.22 14.85
CA THR A 471 -22.64 -11.39 13.64
C THR A 471 -21.71 -10.20 13.89
N LEU A 472 -20.76 -9.96 12.99
CA LEU A 472 -19.83 -8.83 13.06
C LEU A 472 -20.41 -7.63 12.31
N VAL A 473 -20.93 -6.66 13.07
CA VAL A 473 -21.56 -5.44 12.56
C VAL A 473 -20.50 -4.34 12.49
N GLY A 474 -20.36 -3.67 11.35
CA GLY A 474 -19.56 -2.45 11.25
C GLY A 474 -20.43 -1.22 11.52
N ALA A 475 -20.03 -0.36 12.44
CA ALA A 475 -20.76 0.85 12.85
C ALA A 475 -19.81 2.03 13.04
N VAL A 476 -20.31 3.26 12.86
CA VAL A 476 -19.65 4.46 13.37
C VAL A 476 -20.40 4.88 14.63
N VAL A 477 -19.67 4.93 15.76
CA VAL A 477 -20.25 5.16 17.10
C VAL A 477 -19.70 6.44 17.72
N ALA A 478 -20.51 7.16 18.49
CA ALA A 478 -20.15 8.46 19.06
C ALA A 478 -19.44 8.31 20.43
N ILE A 479 -18.24 8.88 20.53
CA ILE A 479 -17.35 8.82 21.71
C ILE A 479 -17.39 10.20 22.40
N GLY A 480 -18.15 10.30 23.50
CA GLY A 480 -18.58 11.62 23.99
C GLY A 480 -19.41 12.34 22.91
N ASP A 481 -19.34 13.67 22.84
CA ASP A 481 -20.17 14.45 21.90
C ASP A 481 -19.39 15.09 20.75
N GLU A 482 -18.06 15.13 20.82
CA GLU A 482 -17.17 15.69 19.79
C GLU A 482 -16.50 14.62 18.89
N HIS A 483 -16.37 13.38 19.40
CA HIS A 483 -15.60 12.32 18.73
C HIS A 483 -16.47 11.15 18.27
N ARG A 484 -15.87 10.32 17.41
CA ARG A 484 -16.46 9.06 16.94
C ARG A 484 -15.40 7.96 16.81
N ALA A 485 -15.82 6.72 16.65
CA ALA A 485 -14.94 5.60 16.32
C ALA A 485 -15.57 4.74 15.22
N THR A 486 -14.75 4.30 14.25
CA THR A 486 -15.13 3.31 13.25
C THR A 486 -14.93 1.92 13.87
N ARG A 487 -16.03 1.27 14.24
CA ARG A 487 -16.08 0.11 15.14
C ARG A 487 -16.53 -1.16 14.44
N SER A 488 -15.80 -2.25 14.70
CA SER A 488 -16.21 -3.63 14.46
C SER A 488 -16.83 -4.18 15.74
N LEU A 489 -18.11 -4.51 15.73
CA LEU A 489 -18.89 -4.89 16.89
C LEU A 489 -19.41 -6.33 16.75
N VAL A 490 -19.05 -7.21 17.69
CA VAL A 490 -19.67 -8.53 17.81
C VAL A 490 -21.07 -8.35 18.38
N TRP A 491 -22.07 -8.79 17.63
CA TRP A 491 -23.47 -8.86 18.04
C TRP A 491 -23.86 -10.33 18.22
N ASP A 492 -24.27 -10.69 19.43
CA ASP A 492 -24.74 -12.03 19.77
C ASP A 492 -26.28 -12.10 19.66
N PRO A 493 -26.86 -13.18 19.11
CA PRO A 493 -28.32 -13.29 18.94
C PRO A 493 -29.11 -13.37 20.26
N ALA A 494 -28.47 -13.74 21.38
CA ALA A 494 -29.10 -13.81 22.69
C ALA A 494 -28.78 -12.60 23.57
N THR A 495 -27.53 -12.12 23.60
CA THR A 495 -27.13 -11.00 24.49
C THR A 495 -27.02 -9.63 23.80
N GLY A 496 -27.11 -9.57 22.47
CA GLY A 496 -26.95 -8.34 21.70
C GLY A 496 -25.48 -7.88 21.57
N PRO A 497 -25.20 -6.56 21.52
CA PRO A 497 -23.87 -6.03 21.27
C PRO A 497 -22.90 -6.29 22.43
N GLY A 498 -21.70 -6.79 22.12
CA GLY A 498 -20.69 -7.19 23.08
C GLY A 498 -19.28 -6.70 22.75
N ALA A 499 -18.35 -7.64 22.54
CA ALA A 499 -16.94 -7.34 22.28
C ALA A 499 -16.73 -6.53 20.99
N TYR A 500 -15.75 -5.62 20.99
CA TYR A 500 -15.49 -4.74 19.86
C TYR A 500 -14.01 -4.41 19.63
N TYR A 501 -13.73 -4.00 18.40
CA TYR A 501 -12.48 -3.42 17.93
C TYR A 501 -12.76 -2.04 17.34
N ASP A 502 -11.93 -1.05 17.69
CA ASP A 502 -11.94 0.28 17.09
C ASP A 502 -10.75 0.40 16.13
N LYS A 503 -10.99 0.94 14.94
CA LYS A 503 -10.00 1.12 13.87
C LYS A 503 -8.75 1.87 14.35
N GLN A 504 -7.56 1.32 14.13
CA GLN A 504 -6.29 1.88 14.61
C GLN A 504 -5.68 2.88 13.62
N HIS A 505 -5.71 2.59 12.32
CA HIS A 505 -5.18 3.49 11.28
C HIS A 505 -6.33 4.18 10.54
N LEU A 506 -6.61 5.41 10.99
CA LEU A 506 -7.64 6.29 10.43
C LEU A 506 -7.20 6.89 9.09
N VAL A 507 -8.16 7.14 8.20
CA VAL A 507 -7.94 7.78 6.90
C VAL A 507 -7.78 9.31 7.07
N PRO A 508 -6.61 9.89 6.74
CA PRO A 508 -6.41 11.33 6.78
C PRO A 508 -7.36 12.06 5.80
N PHE A 509 -7.95 13.16 6.23
CA PHE A 509 -8.96 13.95 5.49
C PHE A 509 -10.28 13.22 5.19
N GLY A 510 -10.49 12.01 5.72
CA GLY A 510 -11.77 11.28 5.64
C GLY A 510 -12.38 10.97 7.02
N GLU A 511 -11.56 10.52 7.96
CA GLU A 511 -11.97 10.21 9.34
C GLU A 511 -11.50 11.24 10.36
N TYR A 512 -10.41 11.97 10.06
CA TYR A 512 -9.90 13.09 10.86
C TYR A 512 -9.15 14.09 9.97
N THR A 513 -8.98 15.32 10.44
CA THR A 513 -8.27 16.39 9.72
C THR A 513 -6.87 16.61 10.34
N PRO A 514 -5.77 16.22 9.66
CA PRO A 514 -4.41 16.48 10.14
C PRO A 514 -4.14 17.99 10.23
N PHE A 515 -3.51 18.45 11.31
CA PHE A 515 -3.24 19.89 11.55
C PHE A 515 -4.49 20.76 11.35
N LYS A 516 -5.63 20.31 11.89
CA LYS A 516 -7.00 20.81 11.63
C LYS A 516 -7.09 22.33 11.60
N GLU A 517 -6.44 23.01 12.53
CA GLU A 517 -6.47 24.45 12.73
C GLU A 517 -5.84 25.20 11.54
N ILE A 518 -4.70 24.70 11.05
CA ILE A 518 -3.97 25.25 9.90
C ILE A 518 -4.71 24.88 8.60
N VAL A 519 -5.22 23.66 8.49
CA VAL A 519 -5.93 23.20 7.29
C VAL A 519 -7.26 23.91 7.12
N LEU A 520 -8.06 24.08 8.17
CA LEU A 520 -9.34 24.82 8.09
C LEU A 520 -9.14 26.31 7.81
N ALA A 521 -8.08 26.94 8.33
CA ALA A 521 -7.74 28.33 8.05
C ALA A 521 -7.32 28.58 6.58
N LEU A 522 -7.07 27.52 5.80
CA LEU A 522 -6.69 27.61 4.39
C LEU A 522 -7.75 27.00 3.45
N TRP A 523 -8.33 25.85 3.82
CA TRP A 523 -9.12 24.96 2.97
C TRP A 523 -10.44 24.57 3.67
N GLU A 524 -11.46 25.44 3.56
CA GLU A 524 -12.76 25.31 4.24
C GLU A 524 -13.48 23.97 3.98
N ARG A 525 -13.25 23.33 2.83
CA ARG A 525 -13.78 21.99 2.48
C ARG A 525 -13.40 20.91 3.51
N ALA A 526 -12.34 21.09 4.29
CA ALA A 526 -11.97 20.15 5.35
C ALA A 526 -12.95 20.10 6.55
N ASN A 527 -13.96 20.97 6.59
CA ASN A 527 -15.10 20.85 7.51
C ASN A 527 -15.98 19.61 7.22
N LEU A 528 -15.98 19.09 5.97
CA LEU A 528 -16.78 17.93 5.58
C LEU A 528 -16.42 16.61 6.33
N VAL A 529 -15.29 16.58 7.04
CA VAL A 529 -14.88 15.46 7.90
C VAL A 529 -15.76 15.36 9.17
N GLY A 530 -16.40 16.45 9.60
CA GLY A 530 -17.28 16.48 10.77
C GLY A 530 -16.58 16.08 12.07
N ARG A 531 -17.27 15.29 12.92
CA ARG A 531 -16.72 14.74 14.18
C ARG A 531 -15.42 13.99 13.91
N GLN A 532 -14.41 14.26 14.72
CA GLN A 532 -13.08 13.70 14.52
C GLN A 532 -13.00 12.29 15.10
N SER A 533 -12.60 11.32 14.27
CA SER A 533 -12.47 9.93 14.72
C SER A 533 -11.28 9.75 15.66
N VAL A 534 -11.44 8.93 16.69
CA VAL A 534 -10.34 8.49 17.59
C VAL A 534 -9.84 7.11 17.18
N ALA A 535 -8.52 6.92 17.28
CA ALA A 535 -7.85 5.68 16.90
C ALA A 535 -7.89 4.62 18.02
N GLY A 536 -8.19 3.38 17.66
CA GLY A 536 -8.14 2.25 18.57
C GLY A 536 -6.73 1.81 18.95
N THR A 537 -6.57 1.36 20.20
CA THR A 537 -5.27 1.01 20.80
C THR A 537 -5.03 -0.50 20.94
N ARG A 538 -6.04 -1.33 20.69
CA ARG A 538 -6.00 -2.80 20.82
C ARG A 538 -6.04 -3.47 19.42
N PRO A 539 -5.40 -4.64 19.22
CA PRO A 539 -5.57 -5.41 18.00
C PRO A 539 -7.01 -5.93 17.83
N GLY A 540 -7.31 -6.42 16.62
CA GLY A 540 -8.67 -6.80 16.19
C GLY A 540 -9.08 -8.24 16.49
N ASP A 541 -8.54 -8.89 17.53
CA ASP A 541 -8.91 -10.25 17.93
C ASP A 541 -10.30 -10.31 18.59
N LEU A 542 -11.31 -10.62 17.78
CA LEU A 542 -12.70 -10.75 18.21
C LEU A 542 -13.11 -12.22 18.23
N ARG A 543 -13.37 -12.77 19.41
CA ARG A 543 -13.86 -14.15 19.56
C ARG A 543 -15.32 -14.23 19.10
N MET A 544 -15.59 -15.09 18.11
CA MET A 544 -16.91 -15.27 17.51
C MET A 544 -17.12 -16.76 17.20
N GLY A 545 -18.12 -17.38 17.85
CA GLY A 545 -18.41 -18.79 17.68
C GLY A 545 -17.17 -19.69 17.93
N PRO A 546 -16.77 -20.55 16.97
CA PRO A 546 -15.66 -21.50 17.13
C PRO A 546 -14.26 -20.90 16.90
N VAL A 547 -14.14 -19.60 16.59
CA VAL A 547 -12.89 -18.95 16.15
C VAL A 547 -12.64 -17.59 16.79
N THR A 548 -11.40 -17.13 16.72
CA THR A 548 -11.05 -15.71 16.85
C THR A 548 -10.96 -15.11 15.44
N VAL A 549 -11.89 -14.21 15.12
CA VAL A 549 -11.86 -13.37 13.92
C VAL A 549 -10.81 -12.28 14.10
N GLY A 550 -10.04 -12.00 13.06
CA GLY A 550 -9.12 -10.87 13.02
C GLY A 550 -9.69 -9.68 12.25
N ALA A 551 -10.36 -8.77 12.93
CA ALA A 551 -10.89 -7.55 12.33
C ALA A 551 -9.77 -6.62 11.82
N VAL A 552 -9.97 -6.07 10.63
CA VAL A 552 -9.10 -5.11 9.94
C VAL A 552 -10.00 -4.17 9.12
N ASN A 553 -10.03 -2.88 9.43
CA ASN A 553 -11.03 -1.98 8.84
C ASN A 553 -10.48 -1.21 7.63
N CYS A 554 -10.96 -1.58 6.45
CA CYS A 554 -10.79 -0.86 5.19
C CYS A 554 -9.32 -0.58 4.83
N TYR A 555 -8.87 0.66 5.06
CA TYR A 555 -7.53 1.15 4.75
C TYR A 555 -6.43 0.40 5.51
N GLU A 556 -6.76 -0.20 6.66
CA GLU A 556 -5.82 -0.93 7.53
C GLU A 556 -5.16 -2.15 6.89
N VAL A 557 -5.75 -2.76 5.85
CA VAL A 557 -5.15 -3.91 5.16
C VAL A 557 -3.81 -3.54 4.49
N ALA A 558 -3.59 -2.26 4.21
CA ALA A 558 -2.32 -1.73 3.69
C ALA A 558 -1.18 -1.69 4.74
N TYR A 559 -1.47 -1.89 6.03
CA TYR A 559 -0.50 -1.70 7.14
C TYR A 559 -0.01 -3.04 7.71
N ASP A 560 1.27 -3.33 7.47
CA ASP A 560 1.95 -4.57 7.87
C ASP A 560 1.87 -4.81 9.41
N GLY A 561 1.88 -3.73 10.20
CA GLY A 561 1.81 -3.78 11.66
C GLY A 561 0.46 -4.21 12.20
N THR A 562 -0.64 -3.64 11.67
CA THR A 562 -2.02 -3.86 12.14
C THR A 562 -2.45 -5.31 11.93
N VAL A 563 -2.33 -5.78 10.67
CA VAL A 563 -2.75 -7.14 10.30
C VAL A 563 -1.93 -8.19 11.06
N ARG A 564 -0.61 -7.98 11.18
CA ARG A 564 0.27 -8.85 11.99
C ARG A 564 -0.09 -8.82 13.48
N GLY A 565 -0.45 -7.67 14.03
CA GLY A 565 -0.84 -7.52 15.44
C GLY A 565 -2.00 -8.45 15.77
N THR A 566 -3.08 -8.33 15.02
CA THR A 566 -4.31 -9.14 15.13
C THR A 566 -4.06 -10.65 14.90
N VAL A 567 -3.18 -11.02 13.97
CA VAL A 567 -2.80 -12.44 13.78
C VAL A 567 -1.98 -12.97 14.96
N ARG A 568 -1.16 -12.14 15.61
CA ARG A 568 -0.34 -12.54 16.77
C ARG A 568 -1.13 -12.71 18.07
N THR A 569 -2.27 -12.06 18.24
CA THR A 569 -3.17 -12.28 19.38
C THR A 569 -4.09 -13.49 19.21
N GLY A 570 -4.08 -14.13 18.04
CA GLY A 570 -4.68 -15.46 17.84
C GLY A 570 -5.76 -15.54 16.76
N ALA A 571 -5.94 -14.51 15.93
CA ALA A 571 -6.88 -14.57 14.81
C ALA A 571 -6.57 -15.71 13.84
N THR A 572 -7.62 -16.35 13.30
CA THR A 572 -7.53 -17.58 12.47
C THR A 572 -8.12 -17.44 11.06
N PRO A 573 -9.23 -16.71 10.86
CA PRO A 573 -9.46 -15.90 9.66
C PRO A 573 -9.14 -14.42 9.93
N ILE A 574 -8.70 -13.70 8.91
CA ILE A 574 -8.70 -12.23 8.88
C ILE A 574 -10.01 -11.80 8.22
N VAL A 575 -10.70 -10.82 8.80
CA VAL A 575 -11.93 -10.23 8.23
C VAL A 575 -11.66 -8.76 7.93
N VAL A 576 -11.72 -8.41 6.63
CA VAL A 576 -11.60 -7.04 6.14
C VAL A 576 -13.00 -6.47 5.95
N GLN A 577 -13.46 -5.68 6.91
CA GLN A 577 -14.70 -4.91 6.77
C GLN A 577 -14.37 -3.61 6.02
N THR A 578 -15.09 -3.26 4.95
CA THR A 578 -14.74 -2.06 4.16
C THR A 578 -15.92 -1.33 3.54
N ASN A 579 -15.95 0.00 3.67
CA ASN A 579 -16.88 0.84 2.95
C ASN A 579 -16.18 1.44 1.72
N ASN A 580 -16.60 1.01 0.53
CA ASN A 580 -16.11 1.54 -0.74
C ASN A 580 -17.17 2.38 -1.47
N ALA A 581 -18.26 2.81 -0.83
CA ALA A 581 -19.37 3.50 -1.48
C ALA A 581 -18.92 4.67 -2.38
N SER A 582 -18.07 5.55 -1.87
CA SER A 582 -17.52 6.71 -2.59
C SER A 582 -16.45 6.35 -3.63
N TYR A 583 -15.92 5.14 -3.61
CA TYR A 583 -14.80 4.67 -4.44
C TYR A 583 -15.18 3.52 -5.39
N ALA A 584 -16.45 3.11 -5.44
CA ALA A 584 -16.91 2.02 -6.27
C ALA A 584 -16.78 2.36 -7.77
N LEU A 585 -16.33 1.39 -8.56
CA LEU A 585 -15.89 1.50 -9.96
C LEU A 585 -14.60 2.32 -10.19
N SER A 586 -13.88 2.69 -9.12
CA SER A 586 -12.49 3.18 -9.22
C SER A 586 -11.48 2.03 -9.14
N ASN A 587 -10.19 2.36 -9.16
CA ASN A 587 -9.14 1.35 -8.94
C ASN A 587 -8.87 1.02 -7.46
N LEU A 588 -9.53 1.66 -6.48
CA LEU A 588 -9.33 1.34 -5.06
C LEU A 588 -9.80 -0.09 -4.68
N PRO A 589 -11.05 -0.53 -4.95
CA PRO A 589 -11.51 -1.84 -4.49
C PRO A 589 -10.70 -3.02 -5.07
N PRO A 590 -10.34 -3.03 -6.37
CA PRO A 590 -9.42 -4.02 -6.93
C PRO A 590 -8.03 -4.01 -6.27
N GLN A 591 -7.47 -2.84 -5.92
CA GLN A 591 -6.17 -2.73 -5.25
C GLN A 591 -6.23 -3.20 -3.79
N GLN A 592 -7.31 -2.90 -3.07
CA GLN A 592 -7.56 -3.37 -1.70
C GLN A 592 -7.72 -4.91 -1.63
N LEU A 593 -8.36 -5.51 -2.65
CA LEU A 593 -8.41 -6.96 -2.79
C LEU A 593 -7.00 -7.54 -3.04
N ALA A 594 -6.16 -6.92 -3.87
CA ALA A 594 -4.78 -7.39 -4.10
C ALA A 594 -3.89 -7.29 -2.85
N MET A 595 -4.10 -6.31 -1.97
CA MET A 595 -3.50 -6.30 -0.62
C MET A 595 -3.95 -7.51 0.20
N SER A 596 -5.25 -7.82 0.17
CA SER A 596 -5.84 -8.97 0.86
C SER A 596 -5.26 -10.31 0.36
N LYS A 597 -5.04 -10.47 -0.95
CA LYS A 597 -4.30 -11.61 -1.54
C LYS A 597 -2.92 -11.79 -0.90
N LEU A 598 -2.18 -10.70 -0.73
CA LEU A 598 -0.84 -10.73 -0.13
C LEU A 598 -0.88 -11.08 1.37
N ARG A 599 -1.80 -10.47 2.14
CA ARG A 599 -1.94 -10.73 3.59
C ARG A 599 -2.28 -12.19 3.91
N ALA A 600 -3.08 -12.84 3.06
CA ALA A 600 -3.41 -14.25 3.22
C ALA A 600 -2.17 -15.15 3.24
N VAL A 601 -1.27 -14.94 2.27
CA VAL A 601 0.01 -15.68 2.14
C VAL A 601 1.04 -15.25 3.18
N GLU A 602 1.10 -13.95 3.48
CA GLU A 602 1.99 -13.39 4.49
C GLU A 602 1.73 -13.99 5.88
N HIS A 603 0.47 -14.23 6.23
CA HIS A 603 0.09 -14.70 7.56
C HIS A 603 -0.29 -16.19 7.65
N ASN A 604 -0.41 -16.91 6.53
CA ASN A 604 -1.04 -18.24 6.49
C ASN A 604 -2.44 -18.20 7.13
N ARG A 605 -3.27 -17.31 6.60
CA ARG A 605 -4.65 -17.05 7.06
C ARG A 605 -5.54 -16.90 5.85
N ALA A 606 -6.79 -17.34 5.96
CA ALA A 606 -7.79 -16.89 5.01
C ALA A 606 -8.10 -15.41 5.25
N VAL A 607 -8.43 -14.68 4.19
CA VAL A 607 -8.98 -13.32 4.30
C VAL A 607 -10.39 -13.33 3.73
N VAL A 608 -11.35 -12.90 4.54
CA VAL A 608 -12.74 -12.68 4.13
C VAL A 608 -12.98 -11.18 4.07
N THR A 609 -13.37 -10.66 2.91
CA THR A 609 -13.67 -9.24 2.73
C THR A 609 -15.19 -9.07 2.65
N ALA A 610 -15.73 -8.20 3.49
CA ALA A 610 -17.13 -7.76 3.44
C ALA A 610 -17.15 -6.26 3.07
N ALA A 611 -17.66 -5.95 1.89
CA ALA A 611 -17.68 -4.62 1.31
C ALA A 611 -19.11 -4.06 1.21
N THR A 612 -19.34 -2.78 1.51
CA THR A 612 -20.68 -2.16 1.43
C THR A 612 -21.20 -2.18 -0.01
N THR A 613 -20.37 -1.73 -0.95
CA THR A 613 -20.64 -1.65 -2.39
C THR A 613 -19.48 -2.14 -3.26
N GLY A 614 -18.33 -2.43 -2.64
CA GLY A 614 -17.09 -2.78 -3.33
C GLY A 614 -17.05 -4.26 -3.69
N ILE A 615 -15.86 -4.85 -3.58
CA ILE A 615 -15.66 -6.27 -3.84
C ILE A 615 -15.60 -7.02 -2.50
N SER A 616 -16.71 -7.63 -2.09
CA SER A 616 -16.67 -8.68 -1.08
C SER A 616 -16.02 -9.93 -1.68
N ALA A 617 -15.24 -10.66 -0.89
CA ALA A 617 -14.41 -11.75 -1.39
C ALA A 617 -14.03 -12.79 -0.32
N TYR A 618 -13.71 -13.99 -0.77
CA TYR A 618 -13.00 -15.00 0.00
C TYR A 618 -11.66 -15.30 -0.66
N VAL A 619 -10.58 -15.00 0.07
CA VAL A 619 -9.19 -15.26 -0.30
C VAL A 619 -8.66 -16.40 0.55
N THR A 620 -8.14 -17.43 -0.12
CA THR A 620 -7.52 -18.60 0.51
C THR A 620 -6.13 -18.29 1.08
N PRO A 621 -5.63 -19.08 2.06
CA PRO A 621 -4.27 -18.92 2.62
C PRO A 621 -3.11 -19.00 1.61
N ASP A 622 -3.37 -19.43 0.37
CA ASP A 622 -2.38 -19.52 -0.71
C ASP A 622 -2.46 -18.35 -1.72
N GLY A 623 -3.32 -17.37 -1.46
CA GLY A 623 -3.41 -16.06 -2.13
C GLY A 623 -4.54 -15.93 -3.16
N LYS A 624 -5.21 -17.03 -3.49
CA LYS A 624 -6.22 -17.08 -4.55
C LYS A 624 -7.58 -16.63 -4.06
N VAL A 625 -8.29 -15.88 -4.90
CA VAL A 625 -9.71 -15.53 -4.72
C VAL A 625 -10.56 -16.74 -5.12
N SER A 626 -11.25 -17.35 -4.16
CA SER A 626 -12.15 -18.50 -4.41
C SER A 626 -13.61 -18.09 -4.61
N TRP A 627 -14.01 -16.92 -4.11
CA TRP A 627 -15.29 -16.28 -4.38
C TRP A 627 -15.14 -14.76 -4.31
N ARG A 628 -15.93 -14.02 -5.09
CA ARG A 628 -16.09 -12.57 -4.98
C ARG A 628 -17.42 -12.09 -5.57
N THR A 629 -17.91 -10.96 -5.08
CA THR A 629 -19.03 -10.21 -5.68
C THR A 629 -18.58 -9.39 -6.89
N ARG A 630 -19.56 -8.77 -7.57
CA ARG A 630 -19.31 -7.56 -8.37
C ARG A 630 -19.41 -6.33 -7.47
N GLU A 631 -18.89 -5.21 -7.93
CA GLU A 631 -19.17 -3.92 -7.31
C GLU A 631 -20.62 -3.49 -7.60
N ARG A 632 -21.18 -2.68 -6.70
CA ARG A 632 -22.54 -2.08 -6.75
C ARG A 632 -23.69 -3.07 -6.95
N VAL A 633 -23.62 -4.21 -6.28
CA VAL A 633 -24.75 -5.15 -6.12
C VAL A 633 -25.02 -5.42 -4.64
N ALA A 634 -26.28 -5.77 -4.32
CA ALA A 634 -26.55 -6.53 -3.11
C ALA A 634 -26.29 -8.02 -3.40
N ASP A 635 -25.63 -8.72 -2.47
CA ASP A 635 -25.21 -10.12 -2.63
C ASP A 635 -24.93 -10.74 -1.25
N MET A 636 -25.07 -12.07 -1.12
CA MET A 636 -24.74 -12.80 0.10
C MET A 636 -24.32 -14.24 -0.19
N THR A 637 -23.49 -14.81 0.69
CA THR A 637 -23.02 -16.19 0.56
C THR A 637 -22.61 -16.77 1.90
N VAL A 638 -22.32 -18.07 1.93
CA VAL A 638 -21.59 -18.73 3.03
C VAL A 638 -20.39 -19.45 2.45
N VAL A 639 -19.19 -19.12 2.95
CA VAL A 639 -17.94 -19.76 2.54
C VAL A 639 -17.37 -20.64 3.65
N THR A 640 -16.90 -21.84 3.31
CA THR A 640 -16.17 -22.71 4.22
C THR A 640 -14.68 -22.34 4.21
N VAL A 641 -14.17 -21.94 5.36
CA VAL A 641 -12.86 -21.29 5.54
C VAL A 641 -11.95 -22.15 6.43
N PRO A 642 -10.69 -22.44 6.04
CA PRO A 642 -9.77 -23.22 6.87
C PRO A 642 -9.30 -22.41 8.09
N VAL A 643 -9.45 -23.00 9.28
CA VAL A 643 -9.05 -22.42 10.57
C VAL A 643 -7.59 -22.76 10.80
N ARG A 644 -6.70 -21.83 10.42
CA ARG A 644 -5.25 -22.00 10.56
C ARG A 644 -4.68 -21.25 11.74
N THR A 645 -3.88 -21.92 12.55
CA THR A 645 -3.17 -21.37 13.72
C THR A 645 -1.69 -21.18 13.43
N GLN A 646 -1.07 -22.01 12.59
CA GLN A 646 0.38 -21.95 12.33
C GLN A 646 0.80 -20.60 11.75
N ALA A 647 1.81 -19.97 12.37
CA ALA A 647 2.36 -18.69 11.96
C ALA A 647 3.55 -18.85 11.00
N THR A 648 3.54 -18.09 9.89
CA THR A 648 4.63 -17.99 8.92
C THR A 648 5.91 -17.40 9.53
N ILE A 649 7.03 -17.44 8.79
CA ILE A 649 8.27 -16.79 9.23
C ILE A 649 8.06 -15.27 9.27
N ALA A 650 7.42 -14.67 8.26
CA ALA A 650 7.07 -13.24 8.23
C ALA A 650 6.25 -12.81 9.47
N THR A 651 5.23 -13.59 9.85
CA THR A 651 4.42 -13.30 11.05
C THR A 651 5.26 -13.33 12.33
N ARG A 652 6.27 -14.20 12.42
CA ARG A 652 7.21 -14.23 13.54
C ARG A 652 8.13 -13.01 13.53
N VAL A 653 8.90 -12.80 12.46
CA VAL A 653 9.95 -11.76 12.40
C VAL A 653 9.41 -10.32 12.26
N GLY A 654 8.20 -10.13 11.76
CA GLY A 654 7.59 -8.81 11.58
C GLY A 654 8.41 -7.88 10.70
N ALA A 655 8.65 -6.65 11.17
CA ALA A 655 9.35 -5.61 10.41
C ALA A 655 10.87 -5.85 10.23
N LEU A 656 11.48 -6.85 10.89
CA LEU A 656 12.93 -7.09 10.82
C LEU A 656 13.50 -7.21 9.38
N PRO A 657 12.84 -7.88 8.40
CA PRO A 657 13.30 -7.92 7.02
C PRO A 657 13.26 -6.55 6.35
N GLU A 658 12.25 -5.73 6.64
CA GLU A 658 12.15 -4.36 6.10
C GLU A 658 13.31 -3.49 6.58
N TRP A 659 13.54 -3.48 7.89
CA TRP A 659 14.59 -2.70 8.52
C TRP A 659 15.98 -3.16 8.04
N ALA A 660 16.21 -4.47 7.93
CA ALA A 660 17.46 -5.02 7.41
C ALA A 660 17.71 -4.63 5.94
N LEU A 661 16.70 -4.77 5.07
CA LEU A 661 16.81 -4.46 3.64
C LEU A 661 16.93 -2.95 3.40
N ALA A 662 16.18 -2.13 4.13
CA ALA A 662 16.26 -0.67 4.07
C ALA A 662 17.63 -0.16 4.56
N LEU A 663 18.10 -0.62 5.73
CA LEU A 663 19.41 -0.26 6.27
C LEU A 663 20.54 -0.68 5.33
N MET A 664 20.46 -1.88 4.74
CA MET A 664 21.39 -2.35 3.71
C MET A 664 21.48 -1.39 2.51
N GLY A 665 20.34 -0.93 1.99
CA GLY A 665 20.30 0.05 0.89
C GLY A 665 20.90 1.40 1.26
N VAL A 666 20.51 1.95 2.41
CA VAL A 666 20.98 3.27 2.90
C VAL A 666 22.47 3.23 3.24
N ALA A 667 22.95 2.17 3.89
CA ALA A 667 24.37 1.98 4.20
C ALA A 667 25.22 1.89 2.92
N ALA A 668 24.75 1.15 1.90
CA ALA A 668 25.42 1.10 0.60
C ALA A 668 25.50 2.48 -0.07
N ALA A 669 24.45 3.30 0.03
CA ALA A 669 24.49 4.68 -0.46
C ALA A 669 25.49 5.55 0.33
N GLY A 670 25.54 5.42 1.66
CA GLY A 670 26.54 6.08 2.51
C GLY A 670 27.98 5.73 2.10
N VAL A 671 28.29 4.44 1.97
CA VAL A 671 29.60 3.94 1.50
C VAL A 671 29.94 4.46 0.11
N ALA A 672 28.98 4.45 -0.82
CA ALA A 672 29.20 4.94 -2.19
C ALA A 672 29.45 6.47 -2.25
N MET A 673 28.80 7.26 -1.40
CA MET A 673 29.04 8.70 -1.29
C MET A 673 30.39 9.02 -0.62
N TRP A 674 30.72 8.35 0.48
CA TRP A 674 32.01 8.49 1.17
C TRP A 674 33.20 8.10 0.28
N GLY A 675 33.08 6.97 -0.42
CA GLY A 675 34.05 6.50 -1.40
C GLY A 675 34.13 7.33 -2.70
N ALA A 676 33.19 8.27 -2.92
CA ALA A 676 33.26 9.28 -3.96
C ALA A 676 33.99 10.55 -3.47
N ARG A 677 33.66 11.05 -2.26
CA ARG A 677 34.34 12.20 -1.63
C ARG A 677 35.86 11.97 -1.56
N ARG A 678 36.28 10.85 -0.95
CA ARG A 678 37.70 10.47 -0.80
C ARG A 678 38.51 10.34 -2.10
N ARG A 679 37.86 10.28 -3.28
CA ARG A 679 38.55 10.31 -4.58
C ARG A 679 38.72 11.74 -5.09
N GLY A 680 37.73 12.61 -4.89
CA GLY A 680 37.85 14.05 -5.13
C GLY A 680 38.93 14.68 -4.25
N ASP A 681 38.97 14.32 -2.97
CA ASP A 681 39.93 14.85 -1.99
C ASP A 681 41.40 14.49 -2.32
N ARG A 682 41.63 13.42 -3.09
CA ARG A 682 42.97 13.03 -3.61
C ARG A 682 43.29 13.75 -4.91
N MET A 683 42.36 13.77 -5.87
CA MET A 683 42.46 14.53 -7.13
C MET A 683 42.45 16.07 -6.98
N GLY A 684 42.51 16.59 -5.75
CA GLY A 684 42.73 18.00 -5.43
C GLY A 684 43.94 18.23 -4.51
N ARG A 685 44.81 17.21 -4.37
CA ARG A 685 46.11 17.24 -3.68
C ARG A 685 47.25 16.78 -4.59
N ASP A 686 46.93 15.90 -5.54
CA ASP A 686 47.71 15.57 -6.73
C ASP A 686 47.45 16.59 -7.86
#